data_AF-A0A7X9GLZ2-F1
#
_entry.id   AF-A0A7X9GLZ2-F1
#
_cell.length_a   1.000
_cell.length_b   1.000
_cell.length_c   1.000
_cell.angle_alpha   90.00
_cell.angle_beta   90.00
_cell.angle_gamma   90.00
#
_symmetry.space_group_name_H-M   'P 1'
#
loop_
_entity.id
_entity.type
_entity.pdbx_description
1 polymer ?
#
loop_
_entity_poly.entity_id
_entity_poly.type
_entity_poly.pdbx_seq_one_letter_code
_entity_poly.pdbx_strand_id
1 'polypeptide(L)'
;MSLKKLFAANTASQNENADVNMDGLHNSLDLIKMRRFLLDVDKRYPISAKEYIFGDDAFNSMKKQGSGNFYAMYLDSSNHGASFPVQNLKQMNYLSRNPIQWMPDDGETTYMYLRSSGETALQANKSLAVKWVAPETGTYYIDSFFYGGTRDVSAANDDGIAFGVYKNTERLAYINKTSAFWIEKEDIQKDLSQHVIKTVEMNKGDALYFTADPKGVIKSADLPKIYIKISNSEEEGFNYSLGMSDFSGTNPDDVIAYSAPEQYPQYDVQYIVKINGKDVGVFSDKNGWEKSVNFATFEMRENSTVKVEVTPLFTYRKYKILPDKYGIESNRSGNTIKFDLSDPKAKLSFVFEDNYKNTTLHLFANPIDDNAPTASSENIIYFGPGYHLLSETIKPKHNQTVYIANGAVVNGSIYVEGMENVTICGSGILVRDEDSASGFRGIRLIECLGVKISGITVNINMSMEWTTEIRRCADVTITNYKVVSPEWASTDGIDIINSQRITVDDCFLRANDDTITLKGLEWDGVSTSTLNAGIKGIRVNNCILWNECNSAMVVGEETLAKYYSDIKFTDIDVLFSYDDIYYHEALYERAVISIISGHGCTFEDIHWENIRVNMCERLVCFAFIDEFYKIPVGEYCQALPGYMKNITVKNVTSNSTSDNIYANQIFLKGWNADKTISNITFDNVIIKGEKLTAGSPLIVKNEYVSEITV
;
A
#
# COMPACT_ATOMS: atom_id res chain seq x y z
N MET A 1 1.32 43.47 -8.65
CA MET A 1 -0.08 43.48 -8.14
C MET A 1 -0.14 42.41 -7.06
N SER A 2 -0.43 42.73 -5.79
CA SER A 2 -0.33 41.72 -4.72
C SER A 2 -1.43 40.67 -4.86
N LEU A 3 -1.07 39.39 -4.67
CA LEU A 3 -1.96 38.22 -4.72
C LEU A 3 -3.27 38.45 -3.96
N LYS A 4 -3.21 39.21 -2.84
CA LYS A 4 -4.35 39.63 -2.02
C LYS A 4 -5.46 40.38 -2.79
N LYS A 5 -5.12 41.21 -3.79
CA LYS A 5 -6.13 41.97 -4.56
C LYS A 5 -6.86 41.14 -5.62
N LEU A 6 -6.33 39.96 -5.98
CA LEU A 6 -6.99 39.05 -6.93
C LEU A 6 -8.03 38.16 -6.24
N PHE A 7 -7.78 37.76 -4.98
CA PHE A 7 -8.68 36.91 -4.19
C PHE A 7 -9.94 37.63 -3.71
N ALA A 8 -9.87 38.91 -3.37
CA ALA A 8 -11.00 39.69 -2.86
C ALA A 8 -12.12 39.94 -3.89
N ALA A 9 -11.89 39.69 -5.18
CA ALA A 9 -12.86 39.97 -6.24
C ALA A 9 -13.85 38.82 -6.51
N ASN A 10 -13.62 37.61 -5.99
CA ASN A 10 -14.31 36.38 -6.47
C ASN A 10 -15.01 35.53 -5.39
N THR A 11 -15.04 35.93 -4.13
CA THR A 11 -15.71 35.15 -3.06
C THR A 11 -16.79 35.98 -2.38
N ALA A 12 -18.00 35.95 -2.93
CA ALA A 12 -19.20 36.46 -2.29
C ALA A 12 -20.21 35.31 -2.14
N SER A 13 -20.30 34.71 -0.95
CA SER A 13 -21.58 34.26 -0.35
C SER A 13 -21.37 33.71 1.08
N GLN A 14 -21.84 34.50 2.04
CA GLN A 14 -22.64 34.20 3.24
C GLN A 14 -22.45 32.87 4.00
N ASN A 15 -21.72 32.94 5.12
CA ASN A 15 -22.17 32.38 6.40
C ASN A 15 -21.46 33.13 7.55
N GLU A 16 -22.19 33.95 8.31
CA GLU A 16 -21.63 34.92 9.29
C GLU A 16 -21.35 34.32 10.69
N ASN A 17 -21.22 33.00 10.84
CA ASN A 17 -20.88 32.36 12.13
C ASN A 17 -19.88 31.20 12.01
N ALA A 18 -19.02 31.18 10.99
CA ALA A 18 -17.85 30.30 10.99
C ALA A 18 -16.65 31.06 11.54
N ASP A 19 -16.16 30.66 12.71
CA ASP A 19 -14.86 31.07 13.23
C ASP A 19 -13.79 30.61 12.23
N VAL A 20 -13.15 31.56 11.55
CA VAL A 20 -12.12 31.26 10.56
C VAL A 20 -10.80 31.08 11.29
N ASN A 21 -10.52 29.85 11.73
CA ASN A 21 -9.16 29.42 12.01
C ASN A 21 -8.50 29.04 10.67
N MET A 22 -7.24 29.43 10.46
CA MET A 22 -6.53 29.26 9.17
C MET A 22 -6.09 27.81 8.86
N ASP A 23 -6.85 26.81 9.30
CA ASP A 23 -6.55 25.38 9.09
C ASP A 23 -7.09 24.83 7.76
N GLY A 24 -7.43 25.70 6.80
CA GLY A 24 -8.18 25.32 5.60
C GLY A 24 -7.58 25.78 4.27
N LEU A 25 -6.49 25.13 3.84
CA LEU A 25 -6.19 24.96 2.40
C LEU A 25 -6.56 23.51 2.01
N HIS A 26 -7.84 23.30 1.73
CA HIS A 26 -8.49 21.98 1.73
C HIS A 26 -8.58 21.25 0.37
N ASN A 27 -7.48 20.98 -0.33
CA ASN A 27 -7.27 19.68 -1.01
C ASN A 27 -5.94 19.60 -1.78
N SER A 28 -5.38 18.40 -1.83
CA SER A 28 -4.16 18.02 -2.55
C SER A 28 -4.25 18.21 -4.07
N LEU A 29 -5.46 18.23 -4.64
CA LEU A 29 -5.69 18.33 -6.08
C LEU A 29 -5.32 19.70 -6.68
N ASP A 30 -5.49 20.79 -5.93
CA ASP A 30 -5.18 22.13 -6.43
C ASP A 30 -3.68 22.46 -6.35
N LEU A 31 -2.97 21.92 -5.35
CA LEU A 31 -1.50 21.97 -5.26
C LEU A 31 -0.81 21.13 -6.35
N ILE A 32 -1.36 19.95 -6.68
CA ILE A 32 -0.84 19.07 -7.74
C ILE A 32 -1.03 19.69 -9.14
N LYS A 33 -2.15 20.37 -9.39
CA LYS A 33 -2.37 21.12 -10.65
C LYS A 33 -1.42 22.30 -10.80
N MET A 34 -1.12 23.00 -9.71
CA MET A 34 -0.14 24.10 -9.70
C MET A 34 1.28 23.58 -9.98
N ARG A 35 1.65 22.42 -9.44
CA ARG A 35 3.00 21.83 -9.54
C ARG A 35 3.31 21.28 -10.94
N ARG A 36 2.31 20.71 -11.64
CA ARG A 36 2.45 20.25 -13.05
C ARG A 36 2.64 21.39 -14.05
N PHE A 37 2.25 22.61 -13.70
CA PHE A 37 2.42 23.79 -14.56
C PHE A 37 3.77 24.48 -14.36
N LEU A 38 4.45 24.26 -13.22
CA LEU A 38 5.61 25.05 -12.80
C LEU A 38 6.97 24.34 -12.91
N LEU A 39 7.02 23.01 -13.05
CA LEU A 39 8.26 22.23 -12.94
C LEU A 39 8.55 21.43 -14.21
N ASP A 40 8.92 22.09 -15.29
CA ASP A 40 9.45 21.47 -16.51
C ASP A 40 10.75 20.67 -16.21
N VAL A 41 10.64 19.42 -15.75
CA VAL A 41 11.78 18.56 -15.40
C VAL A 41 11.57 17.13 -15.90
N ASP A 42 11.96 16.92 -17.16
CA ASP A 42 12.37 15.63 -17.72
C ASP A 42 13.77 15.28 -17.16
N LYS A 43 13.85 14.35 -16.21
CA LYS A 43 15.08 13.62 -15.86
C LYS A 43 14.76 12.14 -15.68
N ARG A 44 15.11 11.32 -16.67
CA ARG A 44 14.86 9.87 -16.71
C ARG A 44 16.11 9.09 -16.28
N TYR A 45 15.91 8.16 -15.35
CA TYR A 45 16.81 7.03 -15.09
C TYR A 45 16.32 5.81 -15.91
N PRO A 46 17.19 4.83 -16.23
CA PRO A 46 16.93 3.85 -17.30
C PRO A 46 15.70 2.99 -16.99
N ILE A 47 14.79 2.95 -17.96
CA ILE A 47 13.41 2.46 -17.87
C ILE A 47 13.39 0.93 -17.88
N SER A 48 12.77 0.36 -16.84
CA SER A 48 12.11 -0.95 -16.90
C SER A 48 11.13 -0.97 -18.07
N ALA A 49 11.18 -2.00 -18.93
CA ALA A 49 10.22 -2.25 -20.01
C ALA A 49 8.81 -1.72 -19.67
N LYS A 50 8.34 -0.70 -20.40
CA LYS A 50 7.03 -0.10 -20.25
C LYS A 50 6.09 -0.69 -21.28
N GLU A 51 5.02 -1.28 -20.80
CA GLU A 51 3.97 -1.89 -21.63
C GLU A 51 2.71 -1.03 -21.65
N TYR A 52 2.03 -1.03 -22.79
CA TYR A 52 0.75 -0.37 -23.03
C TYR A 52 -0.20 -1.41 -23.63
N ILE A 53 -1.29 -1.71 -22.93
CA ILE A 53 -2.22 -2.77 -23.31
C ILE A 53 -3.62 -2.18 -23.53
N PHE A 54 -4.31 -2.67 -24.57
CA PHE A 54 -5.72 -2.39 -24.85
C PHE A 54 -6.44 -3.69 -25.21
N GLY A 55 -7.61 -3.95 -24.60
CA GLY A 55 -8.46 -5.11 -24.91
C GLY A 55 -8.16 -6.40 -24.13
N ASP A 56 -7.63 -6.32 -22.91
CA ASP A 56 -7.30 -7.47 -22.05
C ASP A 56 -8.47 -7.99 -21.18
N ASP A 57 -9.59 -7.28 -21.13
CA ASP A 57 -10.86 -7.62 -20.45
C ASP A 57 -10.79 -7.75 -18.91
N ALA A 58 -9.64 -7.49 -18.27
CA ALA A 58 -9.46 -7.67 -16.83
C ALA A 58 -8.97 -6.41 -16.09
N PHE A 59 -8.09 -5.60 -16.69
CA PHE A 59 -7.43 -4.50 -15.96
C PHE A 59 -7.22 -3.21 -16.77
N ASN A 60 -7.28 -3.23 -18.11
CA ASN A 60 -6.98 -2.07 -18.97
C ASN A 60 -8.21 -1.50 -19.71
N SER A 61 -9.31 -1.26 -18.98
CA SER A 61 -10.41 -0.45 -19.52
C SER A 61 -9.96 1.01 -19.67
N MET A 62 -10.12 1.58 -20.87
CA MET A 62 -9.78 2.99 -21.13
C MET A 62 -10.77 3.91 -20.37
N LYS A 63 -10.52 4.17 -19.07
CA LYS A 63 -11.40 4.95 -18.18
C LYS A 63 -11.67 6.38 -18.67
N LYS A 64 -10.73 6.96 -19.43
CA LYS A 64 -10.85 8.25 -20.12
C LYS A 64 -9.99 8.27 -21.38
N GLN A 65 -10.33 9.11 -22.36
CA GLN A 65 -9.48 9.35 -23.53
C GLN A 65 -8.06 9.72 -23.08
N GLY A 66 -7.05 9.05 -23.64
CA GLY A 66 -5.63 9.20 -23.27
C GLY A 66 -5.14 8.26 -22.18
N SER A 67 -5.99 7.41 -21.56
CA SER A 67 -5.52 6.35 -20.66
C SER A 67 -4.57 5.40 -21.39
N GLY A 68 -3.37 5.17 -20.84
CA GLY A 68 -2.33 4.38 -21.52
C GLY A 68 -1.85 4.98 -22.85
N ASN A 69 -2.10 6.27 -23.09
CA ASN A 69 -1.97 6.98 -24.36
C ASN A 69 -2.87 6.47 -25.49
N PHE A 70 -3.91 5.70 -25.18
CA PHE A 70 -4.90 5.25 -26.14
C PHE A 70 -6.07 6.22 -26.27
N TYR A 71 -6.64 6.30 -27.48
CA TYR A 71 -7.81 7.10 -27.83
C TYR A 71 -8.73 6.27 -28.71
N ALA A 72 -10.03 6.28 -28.41
CA ALA A 72 -11.05 5.63 -29.23
C ALA A 72 -11.54 6.60 -30.33
N MET A 73 -11.54 6.15 -31.58
CA MET A 73 -11.75 6.98 -32.77
C MET A 73 -12.72 6.33 -33.78
N TYR A 74 -13.36 7.13 -34.63
CA TYR A 74 -14.23 6.67 -35.72
C TYR A 74 -14.12 7.52 -36.98
N LEU A 75 -14.56 6.98 -38.12
CA LEU A 75 -14.66 7.65 -39.41
C LEU A 75 -15.99 7.31 -40.08
N ASP A 76 -16.72 8.33 -40.54
CA ASP A 76 -18.02 8.21 -41.24
C ASP A 76 -17.86 7.81 -42.71
N SER A 77 -16.89 6.94 -43.00
CA SER A 77 -16.68 6.31 -44.29
C SER A 77 -15.89 5.02 -44.11
N SER A 78 -15.92 4.19 -45.16
CA SER A 78 -15.06 3.02 -45.28
C SER A 78 -14.14 3.18 -46.48
N ASN A 79 -12.91 2.72 -46.32
CA ASN A 79 -11.89 2.77 -47.36
C ASN A 79 -11.04 1.51 -47.24
N HIS A 80 -11.61 0.41 -47.73
CA HIS A 80 -11.08 -0.95 -47.54
C HIS A 80 -9.72 -1.19 -48.22
N GLY A 81 -9.16 -0.17 -48.87
CA GLY A 81 -7.91 -0.20 -49.61
C GLY A 81 -6.69 0.18 -48.77
N ALA A 82 -5.53 0.22 -49.44
CA ALA A 82 -4.24 0.51 -48.82
C ALA A 82 -4.06 1.95 -48.30
N SER A 83 -5.02 2.84 -48.58
CA SER A 83 -4.93 4.29 -48.34
C SER A 83 -6.00 4.77 -47.37
N PHE A 84 -6.20 4.05 -46.27
CA PHE A 84 -7.19 4.40 -45.25
C PHE A 84 -6.86 5.79 -44.64
N PRO A 85 -7.82 6.74 -44.59
CA PRO A 85 -7.53 8.13 -44.26
C PRO A 85 -7.56 8.36 -42.74
N VAL A 86 -6.60 7.80 -42.01
CA VAL A 86 -6.43 7.92 -40.55
C VAL A 86 -6.44 9.37 -40.04
N GLN A 87 -6.01 10.33 -40.84
CA GLN A 87 -6.03 11.76 -40.52
C GLN A 87 -7.46 12.33 -40.39
N ASN A 88 -8.46 11.66 -40.96
CA ASN A 88 -9.87 12.07 -40.90
C ASN A 88 -10.61 11.42 -39.71
N LEU A 89 -9.94 10.57 -38.92
CA LEU A 89 -10.53 9.93 -37.74
C LEU A 89 -10.89 10.99 -36.69
N LYS A 90 -12.09 10.87 -36.14
CA LYS A 90 -12.63 11.73 -35.08
C LYS A 90 -12.64 10.96 -33.75
N GLN A 91 -12.33 11.65 -32.64
CA GLN A 91 -12.37 11.04 -31.32
C GLN A 91 -13.82 10.76 -30.89
N MET A 92 -14.05 9.63 -30.25
CA MET A 92 -15.35 9.29 -29.67
C MET A 92 -15.63 10.11 -28.40
N ASN A 93 -16.90 10.48 -28.22
CA ASN A 93 -17.36 11.29 -27.08
C ASN A 93 -18.28 10.54 -26.11
N TYR A 94 -18.75 9.34 -26.48
CA TYR A 94 -19.63 8.54 -25.63
C TYR A 94 -18.87 7.41 -24.91
N LEU A 95 -19.19 7.19 -23.64
CA LEU A 95 -18.56 6.23 -22.73
C LEU A 95 -19.66 5.44 -22.01
N SER A 96 -19.69 4.11 -22.18
CA SER A 96 -20.50 3.25 -21.32
C SER A 96 -19.77 3.01 -20.00
N ARG A 97 -20.52 2.99 -18.88
CA ARG A 97 -19.95 2.88 -17.52
C ARG A 97 -19.97 1.47 -16.95
N ASN A 98 -20.67 0.53 -17.57
CA ASN A 98 -20.74 -0.85 -17.09
C ASN A 98 -20.83 -1.85 -18.25
N PRO A 99 -19.72 -2.52 -18.60
CA PRO A 99 -18.32 -2.20 -18.27
C PRO A 99 -17.90 -0.78 -18.75
N ILE A 100 -16.85 -0.23 -18.14
CA ILE A 100 -16.30 1.10 -18.48
C ILE A 100 -15.56 1.02 -19.82
N GLN A 101 -16.07 1.67 -20.86
CA GLN A 101 -15.46 1.64 -22.19
C GLN A 101 -16.07 2.64 -23.17
N TRP A 102 -15.23 3.13 -24.08
CA TRP A 102 -15.67 4.08 -25.11
C TRP A 102 -16.52 3.36 -26.13
N MET A 103 -17.75 3.84 -26.22
CA MET A 103 -18.79 3.30 -27.06
C MET A 103 -19.16 4.38 -28.07
N PRO A 104 -19.56 3.99 -29.27
CA PRO A 104 -20.04 4.99 -30.21
C PRO A 104 -21.52 5.37 -29.97
N ASP A 105 -22.29 4.74 -29.04
CA ASP A 105 -23.66 5.15 -28.58
C ASP A 105 -24.16 4.46 -27.27
N ASP A 106 -25.30 4.90 -26.71
CA ASP A 106 -25.78 4.74 -25.31
C ASP A 106 -26.63 3.53 -24.90
N GLY A 107 -26.68 2.48 -25.73
CA GLY A 107 -27.35 1.21 -25.42
C GLY A 107 -26.57 0.25 -24.50
N GLU A 108 -27.30 -0.64 -23.83
CA GLU A 108 -26.84 -1.64 -22.82
C GLU A 108 -25.89 -2.76 -23.32
N THR A 109 -25.19 -2.60 -24.45
CA THR A 109 -24.17 -3.58 -24.85
C THR A 109 -22.87 -2.90 -25.23
N THR A 110 -21.81 -3.43 -24.67
CA THR A 110 -20.47 -2.90 -24.55
C THR A 110 -19.51 -3.83 -25.28
N TYR A 111 -18.58 -3.33 -26.12
CA TYR A 111 -17.13 -3.66 -26.29
C TYR A 111 -16.73 -3.21 -27.72
N MET A 112 -15.47 -3.35 -28.18
CA MET A 112 -15.26 -3.52 -29.65
C MET A 112 -15.82 -4.90 -30.02
N TYR A 113 -17.13 -5.04 -30.00
CA TYR A 113 -17.94 -6.20 -30.32
C TYR A 113 -19.18 -5.59 -31.00
N LEU A 114 -19.44 -5.90 -32.26
CA LEU A 114 -20.55 -5.30 -33.00
C LEU A 114 -21.87 -5.96 -32.61
N ARG A 115 -22.90 -5.21 -32.23
CA ARG A 115 -24.30 -5.66 -32.38
C ARG A 115 -25.21 -4.54 -32.84
N SER A 116 -26.38 -4.97 -33.33
CA SER A 116 -27.18 -4.32 -34.36
C SER A 116 -28.28 -3.39 -33.83
N SER A 117 -28.03 -2.08 -33.78
CA SER A 117 -28.95 -1.01 -34.20
C SER A 117 -28.39 0.38 -33.86
N GLY A 118 -28.87 1.43 -34.54
CA GLY A 118 -28.48 2.84 -34.31
C GLY A 118 -27.42 3.34 -35.29
N GLU A 119 -27.10 4.65 -35.28
CA GLU A 119 -26.19 5.36 -36.22
C GLU A 119 -24.70 4.94 -36.12
N THR A 120 -24.39 3.96 -35.27
CA THR A 120 -23.03 3.64 -34.83
C THR A 120 -22.75 2.15 -34.63
N ALA A 121 -23.62 1.27 -35.12
CA ALA A 121 -23.22 -0.12 -35.38
C ALA A 121 -21.99 -0.13 -36.32
N LEU A 122 -21.19 -1.20 -36.33
CA LEU A 122 -20.36 -1.42 -37.51
C LEU A 122 -21.34 -1.52 -38.67
N GLN A 123 -21.19 -0.59 -39.60
CA GLN A 123 -22.16 -0.28 -40.61
C GLN A 123 -21.45 -0.29 -41.94
N ALA A 124 -22.22 -0.53 -42.99
CA ALA A 124 -21.79 -0.13 -44.32
C ALA A 124 -21.28 1.32 -44.25
N ASN A 125 -20.01 1.54 -44.61
CA ASN A 125 -19.38 2.86 -44.68
C ASN A 125 -19.08 3.55 -43.34
N LYS A 126 -18.76 2.82 -42.27
CA LYS A 126 -18.27 3.41 -41.01
C LYS A 126 -17.12 2.61 -40.42
N SER A 127 -15.96 3.26 -40.28
CA SER A 127 -14.75 2.62 -39.76
C SER A 127 -14.47 3.03 -38.32
N LEU A 128 -13.88 2.11 -37.56
CA LEU A 128 -13.48 2.31 -36.17
C LEU A 128 -11.96 2.26 -36.06
N ALA A 129 -11.39 2.94 -35.06
CA ALA A 129 -9.98 2.82 -34.77
C ALA A 129 -9.65 3.05 -33.29
N VAL A 130 -8.58 2.41 -32.84
CA VAL A 130 -7.87 2.76 -31.60
C VAL A 130 -6.58 3.47 -32.01
N LYS A 131 -6.41 4.70 -31.53
CA LYS A 131 -5.19 5.49 -31.73
C LYS A 131 -4.33 5.40 -30.47
N TRP A 132 -3.04 5.12 -30.60
CA TRP A 132 -2.07 5.22 -29.52
C TRP A 132 -1.04 6.29 -29.84
N VAL A 133 -0.65 7.11 -28.87
CA VAL A 133 0.34 8.19 -29.06
C VAL A 133 1.62 7.87 -28.28
N ALA A 134 2.76 7.89 -28.97
CA ALA A 134 4.06 7.61 -28.37
C ALA A 134 4.40 8.66 -27.29
N PRO A 135 4.55 8.28 -26.01
CA PRO A 135 4.84 9.24 -24.95
C PRO A 135 6.31 9.69 -24.94
N GLU A 136 7.19 8.91 -25.57
CA GLU A 136 8.61 9.18 -25.70
C GLU A 136 9.14 8.72 -27.06
N THR A 137 10.25 9.32 -27.49
CA THR A 137 10.97 8.86 -28.68
C THR A 137 11.69 7.56 -28.35
N GLY A 138 11.55 6.55 -29.21
CA GLY A 138 12.24 5.27 -29.06
C GLY A 138 11.68 4.17 -29.97
N THR A 139 12.25 2.99 -29.81
CA THR A 139 11.82 1.76 -30.46
C THR A 139 10.66 1.13 -29.68
N TYR A 140 9.59 0.78 -30.37
CA TYR A 140 8.44 0.10 -29.81
C TYR A 140 8.16 -1.21 -30.53
N TYR A 141 7.76 -2.22 -29.76
CA TYR A 141 7.38 -3.55 -30.21
C TYR A 141 5.87 -3.68 -30.05
N ILE A 142 5.21 -3.87 -31.18
CA ILE A 142 3.77 -4.01 -31.29
C ILE A 142 3.48 -5.50 -31.42
N ASP A 143 2.59 -6.00 -30.57
CA ASP A 143 1.90 -7.27 -30.76
C ASP A 143 0.40 -7.00 -30.69
N SER A 144 -0.32 -7.22 -31.78
CA SER A 144 -1.76 -6.97 -31.83
C SER A 144 -2.46 -7.99 -32.69
N PHE A 145 -3.68 -8.36 -32.33
CA PHE A 145 -4.46 -9.34 -33.08
C PHE A 145 -5.95 -9.06 -32.96
N PHE A 146 -6.70 -9.62 -33.90
CA PHE A 146 -8.15 -9.44 -34.00
C PHE A 146 -8.87 -10.75 -33.75
N TYR A 147 -9.85 -10.75 -32.85
CA TYR A 147 -10.57 -11.95 -32.44
C TYR A 147 -12.08 -11.74 -32.43
N GLY A 148 -12.87 -12.79 -32.27
CA GLY A 148 -14.29 -12.78 -32.66
C GLY A 148 -14.46 -12.80 -34.19
N GLY A 149 -15.58 -12.29 -34.68
CA GLY A 149 -15.88 -12.24 -36.12
C GLY A 149 -17.35 -12.52 -36.45
N THR A 150 -17.62 -12.94 -37.67
CA THR A 150 -18.96 -13.28 -38.21
C THR A 150 -19.36 -14.71 -37.89
N ARG A 151 -20.38 -14.91 -37.05
CA ARG A 151 -20.94 -16.25 -36.76
C ARG A 151 -21.85 -16.81 -37.86
N ASP A 152 -22.22 -16.01 -38.86
CA ASP A 152 -23.14 -16.41 -39.92
C ASP A 152 -22.40 -16.99 -41.14
N VAL A 153 -22.38 -18.33 -41.22
CA VAL A 153 -21.74 -19.09 -42.31
C VAL A 153 -22.52 -19.07 -43.64
N SER A 154 -23.70 -18.45 -43.69
CA SER A 154 -24.56 -18.42 -44.88
C SER A 154 -24.33 -17.21 -45.80
N ALA A 155 -23.43 -16.30 -45.43
CA ALA A 155 -23.31 -14.99 -46.05
C ALA A 155 -22.32 -14.94 -47.23
N ALA A 156 -22.65 -14.11 -48.22
CA ALA A 156 -21.88 -13.92 -49.45
C ALA A 156 -20.51 -13.24 -49.18
N ASN A 157 -19.55 -13.46 -50.09
CA ASN A 157 -18.11 -13.15 -49.97
C ASN A 157 -17.69 -11.68 -49.71
N ASP A 158 -18.62 -10.75 -49.40
CA ASP A 158 -18.41 -9.29 -49.34
C ASP A 158 -18.82 -8.62 -47.99
N ASP A 159 -19.08 -9.40 -46.94
CA ASP A 159 -19.45 -8.90 -45.58
C ASP A 159 -18.25 -8.80 -44.61
N GLY A 160 -17.03 -8.95 -45.11
CA GLY A 160 -15.81 -9.04 -44.30
C GLY A 160 -15.34 -7.73 -43.65
N ILE A 161 -14.28 -7.83 -42.83
CA ILE A 161 -13.67 -6.69 -42.14
C ILE A 161 -12.19 -6.59 -42.51
N ALA A 162 -11.80 -5.40 -42.93
CA ALA A 162 -10.43 -5.04 -43.16
C ALA A 162 -9.83 -4.44 -41.88
N PHE A 163 -8.85 -5.13 -41.34
CA PHE A 163 -8.08 -4.66 -40.21
C PHE A 163 -6.78 -4.02 -40.70
N GLY A 164 -6.42 -2.88 -40.13
CA GLY A 164 -5.21 -2.14 -40.53
C GLY A 164 -4.43 -1.66 -39.33
N VAL A 165 -3.11 -1.63 -39.48
CA VAL A 165 -2.21 -0.97 -38.52
C VAL A 165 -1.40 0.07 -39.27
N TYR A 166 -1.43 1.32 -38.80
CA TYR A 166 -0.78 2.45 -39.43
C TYR A 166 0.09 3.20 -38.42
N LYS A 167 1.26 3.67 -38.86
CA LYS A 167 2.07 4.68 -38.16
C LYS A 167 1.88 6.01 -38.86
N ASN A 168 1.33 6.99 -38.16
CA ASN A 168 0.88 8.24 -38.77
C ASN A 168 -0.01 7.90 -39.99
N THR A 169 0.41 8.19 -41.22
CA THR A 169 -0.30 7.83 -42.46
C THR A 169 0.29 6.61 -43.20
N GLU A 170 1.39 6.03 -42.69
CA GLU A 170 2.06 4.87 -43.29
C GLU A 170 1.41 3.57 -42.83
N ARG A 171 1.09 2.67 -43.77
CA ARG A 171 0.48 1.36 -43.45
C ARG A 171 1.56 0.34 -43.08
N LEU A 172 1.50 -0.17 -41.85
CA LEU A 172 2.40 -1.21 -41.34
C LEU A 172 1.90 -2.63 -41.61
N ALA A 173 0.59 -2.83 -41.49
CA ALA A 173 -0.04 -4.12 -41.71
C ALA A 173 -1.48 -3.96 -42.19
N TYR A 174 -1.96 -5.00 -42.87
CA TYR A 174 -3.33 -5.10 -43.36
C TYR A 174 -3.75 -6.56 -43.35
N ILE A 175 -4.83 -6.86 -42.64
CA ILE A 175 -5.41 -8.20 -42.57
C ILE A 175 -6.83 -8.10 -43.12
N ASN A 176 -7.10 -8.84 -44.18
CA ASN A 176 -8.41 -8.94 -44.77
C ASN A 176 -9.09 -10.23 -44.31
N LYS A 177 -10.15 -10.12 -43.52
CA LYS A 177 -10.99 -11.26 -43.14
C LYS A 177 -12.24 -11.28 -44.04
N THR A 178 -12.41 -12.36 -44.81
CA THR A 178 -13.59 -12.60 -45.67
C THR A 178 -14.77 -13.15 -44.86
N SER A 179 -15.94 -13.31 -45.51
CA SER A 179 -17.17 -13.77 -44.87
C SER A 179 -17.03 -15.08 -44.08
N ALA A 180 -17.71 -15.14 -42.92
CA ALA A 180 -17.78 -16.28 -42.00
C ALA A 180 -16.46 -16.71 -41.32
N PHE A 181 -16.00 -15.92 -40.34
CA PHE A 181 -14.91 -16.33 -39.43
C PHE A 181 -15.31 -16.10 -37.97
N TRP A 182 -15.01 -17.06 -37.10
CA TRP A 182 -15.10 -16.88 -35.66
C TRP A 182 -13.87 -17.51 -35.01
N ILE A 183 -13.17 -16.75 -34.17
CA ILE A 183 -12.04 -17.26 -33.40
C ILE A 183 -12.11 -16.71 -31.98
N GLU A 184 -11.95 -17.59 -31.00
CA GLU A 184 -11.90 -17.19 -29.59
C GLU A 184 -10.53 -16.58 -29.25
N LYS A 185 -10.49 -15.76 -28.19
CA LYS A 185 -9.28 -15.03 -27.79
C LYS A 185 -8.14 -15.99 -27.46
N GLU A 186 -8.44 -17.06 -26.73
CA GLU A 186 -7.45 -18.05 -26.30
C GLU A 186 -6.86 -18.85 -27.47
N ASP A 187 -7.61 -18.99 -28.57
CA ASP A 187 -7.17 -19.72 -29.75
C ASP A 187 -6.24 -18.85 -30.60
N ILE A 188 -6.60 -17.59 -30.84
CA ILE A 188 -5.72 -16.70 -31.62
C ILE A 188 -4.44 -16.33 -30.86
N GLN A 189 -4.48 -16.21 -29.53
CA GLN A 189 -3.29 -15.96 -28.71
C GLN A 189 -2.21 -17.03 -28.87
N LYS A 190 -2.59 -18.25 -29.29
CA LYS A 190 -1.68 -19.36 -29.58
C LYS A 190 -1.21 -19.38 -31.03
N ASP A 191 -1.90 -18.66 -31.92
CA ASP A 191 -1.59 -18.59 -33.36
C ASP A 191 -0.97 -17.23 -33.73
N LEU A 192 0.33 -17.11 -33.43
CA LEU A 192 1.14 -15.92 -33.74
C LEU A 192 1.13 -15.56 -35.24
N SER A 193 0.76 -16.48 -36.14
CA SER A 193 0.66 -16.17 -37.58
C SER A 193 -0.47 -15.18 -37.90
N GLN A 194 -1.43 -15.03 -36.99
CA GLN A 194 -2.56 -14.10 -37.08
C GLN A 194 -2.29 -12.77 -36.38
N HIS A 195 -1.15 -12.65 -35.68
CA HIS A 195 -0.74 -11.42 -35.01
C HIS A 195 -0.07 -10.44 -36.00
N VAL A 196 -0.32 -9.15 -35.78
CA VAL A 196 0.50 -8.08 -36.33
C VAL A 196 1.61 -7.80 -35.33
N ILE A 197 2.76 -8.46 -35.55
CA ILE A 197 3.99 -8.24 -34.79
C ILE A 197 4.88 -7.27 -35.58
N LYS A 198 5.20 -6.11 -35.01
CA LYS A 198 6.01 -5.07 -35.65
C LYS A 198 6.93 -4.36 -34.66
N THR A 199 8.16 -4.13 -35.09
CA THR A 199 9.06 -3.16 -34.43
C THR A 199 8.99 -1.85 -35.19
N VAL A 200 8.75 -0.75 -34.47
CA VAL A 200 8.64 0.60 -35.06
C VAL A 200 9.47 1.60 -34.27
N GLU A 201 10.21 2.43 -34.99
CA GLU A 201 10.79 3.66 -34.43
C GLU A 201 9.72 4.73 -34.37
N MET A 202 9.55 5.39 -33.23
CA MET A 202 8.58 6.47 -33.06
C MET A 202 9.20 7.66 -32.36
N ASN A 203 8.83 8.87 -32.80
CA ASN A 203 9.09 10.09 -32.05
C ASN A 203 7.99 10.31 -31.01
N LYS A 204 8.32 11.00 -29.90
CA LYS A 204 7.30 11.50 -28.97
C LYS A 204 6.21 12.26 -29.74
N GLY A 205 4.95 11.83 -29.61
CA GLY A 205 3.80 12.41 -30.31
C GLY A 205 3.42 11.72 -31.61
N ASP A 206 4.25 10.84 -32.18
CA ASP A 206 3.85 9.98 -33.30
C ASP A 206 2.69 9.07 -32.87
N ALA A 207 1.82 8.73 -33.81
CA ALA A 207 0.63 7.92 -33.54
C ALA A 207 0.66 6.57 -34.25
N LEU A 208 0.19 5.54 -33.55
CA LEU A 208 -0.24 4.28 -34.14
C LEU A 208 -1.76 4.25 -34.23
N TYR A 209 -2.30 3.74 -35.34
CA TYR A 209 -3.73 3.57 -35.54
C TYR A 209 -4.02 2.11 -35.86
N PHE A 210 -4.91 1.51 -35.08
CA PHE A 210 -5.40 0.15 -35.27
C PHE A 210 -6.86 0.22 -35.71
N THR A 211 -7.12 -0.04 -36.98
CA THR A 211 -8.41 0.23 -37.63
C THR A 211 -9.20 -1.05 -37.86
N ALA A 212 -10.52 -0.95 -37.76
CA ALA A 212 -11.48 -1.94 -38.23
C ALA A 212 -12.42 -1.28 -39.24
N ASP A 213 -12.33 -1.70 -40.50
CA ASP A 213 -13.05 -1.12 -41.63
C ASP A 213 -13.97 -2.17 -42.30
N PRO A 214 -15.31 -2.03 -42.20
CA PRO A 214 -16.28 -2.99 -42.74
C PRO A 214 -16.40 -2.91 -44.25
N LYS A 215 -16.51 -4.06 -44.97
CA LYS A 215 -16.53 -4.10 -46.44
C LYS A 215 -17.88 -3.93 -47.14
N GLY A 216 -19.00 -4.12 -46.46
CA GLY A 216 -20.30 -4.07 -47.12
C GLY A 216 -21.50 -4.17 -46.20
N VAL A 217 -21.81 -5.36 -45.70
CA VAL A 217 -23.00 -5.64 -44.87
C VAL A 217 -22.54 -6.16 -43.52
N ILE A 218 -22.99 -5.54 -42.43
CA ILE A 218 -22.72 -6.05 -41.08
C ILE A 218 -24.01 -6.63 -40.52
N LYS A 219 -24.00 -7.93 -40.21
CA LYS A 219 -25.13 -8.62 -39.57
C LYS A 219 -25.03 -8.50 -38.05
N SER A 220 -26.16 -8.71 -37.38
CA SER A 220 -26.28 -8.67 -35.90
C SER A 220 -25.39 -9.67 -35.14
N ALA A 221 -24.73 -10.59 -35.85
CA ALA A 221 -23.89 -11.64 -35.31
C ALA A 221 -22.38 -11.44 -35.55
N ASP A 222 -21.97 -10.30 -36.13
CA ASP A 222 -20.56 -9.98 -36.34
C ASP A 222 -19.99 -9.35 -35.06
N LEU A 223 -18.93 -9.89 -34.45
CA LEU A 223 -18.34 -9.38 -33.19
C LEU A 223 -16.78 -9.30 -33.22
N PRO A 224 -16.13 -8.66 -34.21
CA PRO A 224 -14.69 -8.35 -34.20
C PRO A 224 -14.25 -7.51 -33.01
N LYS A 225 -13.11 -7.91 -32.46
CA LYS A 225 -12.42 -7.29 -31.33
C LYS A 225 -10.97 -7.09 -31.69
N ILE A 226 -10.27 -6.25 -30.92
CA ILE A 226 -8.84 -6.09 -31.03
C ILE A 226 -8.20 -6.21 -29.65
N TYR A 227 -7.05 -6.89 -29.63
CA TYR A 227 -6.08 -6.80 -28.56
C TYR A 227 -4.85 -6.05 -29.09
N ILE A 228 -4.33 -5.13 -28.30
CA ILE A 228 -3.11 -4.36 -28.62
C ILE A 228 -2.18 -4.43 -27.42
N LYS A 229 -0.95 -4.83 -27.65
CA LYS A 229 0.18 -4.68 -26.73
C LYS A 229 1.28 -3.89 -27.44
N ILE A 230 1.80 -2.87 -26.76
CA ILE A 230 2.94 -2.08 -27.20
C ILE A 230 3.95 -2.08 -26.05
N SER A 231 5.19 -2.48 -26.30
CA SER A 231 6.29 -2.40 -25.32
C SER A 231 7.44 -1.56 -25.86
N ASN A 232 8.26 -0.98 -25.00
CA ASN A 232 9.54 -0.37 -25.38
C ASN A 232 10.74 -1.32 -25.16
N SER A 233 10.49 -2.63 -25.09
CA SER A 233 11.50 -3.70 -24.96
C SER A 233 11.13 -4.96 -25.77
N GLU A 234 12.12 -5.66 -26.31
CA GLU A 234 11.97 -6.87 -27.17
C GLU A 234 11.37 -8.09 -26.48
N GLU A 235 11.25 -8.11 -25.15
CA GLU A 235 10.80 -9.29 -24.43
C GLU A 235 9.30 -9.58 -24.69
N GLU A 236 9.03 -10.73 -25.33
CA GLU A 236 7.69 -11.34 -25.49
C GLU A 236 6.95 -11.38 -24.14
N GLY A 237 5.62 -11.29 -24.17
CA GLY A 237 4.78 -11.27 -22.98
C GLY A 237 5.16 -12.33 -21.95
N PHE A 238 5.74 -11.86 -20.84
CA PHE A 238 6.16 -12.72 -19.75
C PHE A 238 4.92 -13.40 -19.15
N ASN A 239 4.74 -14.70 -19.40
CA ASN A 239 3.72 -15.46 -18.69
C ASN A 239 4.16 -15.59 -17.23
N TYR A 240 3.62 -14.76 -16.35
CA TYR A 240 3.99 -14.72 -14.93
C TYR A 240 3.71 -16.06 -14.21
N SER A 241 2.77 -16.87 -14.71
CA SER A 241 2.47 -18.20 -14.16
C SER A 241 3.45 -19.30 -14.63
N LEU A 242 4.36 -18.97 -15.55
CA LEU A 242 5.35 -19.91 -16.03
C LEU A 242 6.31 -20.27 -14.89
N GLY A 243 6.28 -21.55 -14.49
CA GLY A 243 7.12 -22.06 -13.42
C GLY A 243 6.40 -22.28 -12.09
N MET A 244 5.07 -22.08 -12.00
CA MET A 244 4.28 -22.55 -10.84
C MET A 244 4.31 -24.08 -10.73
N SER A 245 4.28 -24.62 -9.52
CA SER A 245 4.41 -26.08 -9.27
C SER A 245 3.10 -26.83 -9.49
N ASP A 246 3.25 -28.13 -9.77
CA ASP A 246 2.23 -29.11 -9.39
C ASP A 246 2.31 -29.35 -7.87
N PHE A 247 1.18 -29.21 -7.17
CA PHE A 247 1.08 -29.38 -5.73
C PHE A 247 0.77 -30.82 -5.30
N SER A 248 0.97 -31.79 -6.20
CA SER A 248 0.89 -33.22 -5.88
C SER A 248 1.70 -33.57 -4.62
N GLY A 249 1.06 -34.28 -3.67
CA GLY A 249 1.68 -34.68 -2.40
C GLY A 249 1.62 -33.65 -1.27
N THR A 250 1.02 -32.47 -1.48
CA THR A 250 0.65 -31.56 -0.38
C THR A 250 -0.74 -31.90 0.16
N ASN A 251 -0.99 -31.58 1.43
CA ASN A 251 -2.31 -31.73 2.06
C ASN A 251 -3.04 -30.37 2.06
N PRO A 252 -4.13 -30.20 1.30
CA PRO A 252 -4.88 -28.96 1.28
C PRO A 252 -5.59 -28.66 2.61
N ASP A 253 -5.89 -29.67 3.43
CA ASP A 253 -6.63 -29.51 4.70
C ASP A 253 -5.77 -28.90 5.82
N ASP A 254 -4.46 -28.85 5.62
CA ASP A 254 -3.53 -28.15 6.52
C ASP A 254 -3.55 -26.63 6.31
N VAL A 255 -4.34 -26.11 5.37
CA VAL A 255 -4.39 -24.69 5.00
C VAL A 255 -5.84 -24.21 4.91
N ILE A 256 -6.15 -23.08 5.54
CA ILE A 256 -7.39 -22.33 5.33
C ILE A 256 -7.04 -20.97 4.74
N ALA A 257 -7.58 -20.70 3.56
CA ALA A 257 -7.39 -19.45 2.82
C ALA A 257 -8.66 -19.08 2.08
N TYR A 258 -8.86 -17.78 1.89
CA TYR A 258 -10.01 -17.21 1.21
C TYR A 258 -9.53 -16.20 0.18
N SER A 259 -10.31 -16.03 -0.89
CA SER A 259 -10.13 -14.89 -1.80
C SER A 259 -10.43 -13.58 -1.06
N ALA A 260 -9.81 -12.50 -1.51
CA ALA A 260 -10.20 -11.16 -1.05
C ALA A 260 -11.65 -10.91 -1.47
N PRO A 261 -12.53 -10.42 -0.57
CA PRO A 261 -13.90 -10.06 -0.95
C PRO A 261 -13.89 -9.01 -2.07
N GLU A 262 -14.79 -9.16 -3.06
CA GLU A 262 -14.88 -8.26 -4.22
C GLU A 262 -15.11 -6.79 -3.83
N GLN A 263 -15.78 -6.58 -2.69
CA GLN A 263 -16.09 -5.25 -2.16
C GLN A 263 -14.91 -4.57 -1.47
N TYR A 264 -13.84 -5.30 -1.12
CA TYR A 264 -12.68 -4.66 -0.50
C TYR A 264 -12.02 -3.68 -1.48
N PRO A 265 -11.73 -2.44 -1.08
CA PRO A 265 -11.11 -1.46 -1.96
C PRO A 265 -9.69 -1.91 -2.33
N GLN A 266 -9.46 -2.18 -3.61
CA GLN A 266 -8.14 -2.57 -4.12
C GLN A 266 -7.48 -1.37 -4.80
N TYR A 267 -6.27 -1.01 -4.39
CA TYR A 267 -5.43 -0.08 -5.11
C TYR A 267 -4.79 -0.71 -6.37
N ASP A 268 -3.96 -1.73 -6.17
CA ASP A 268 -3.18 -2.39 -7.22
C ASP A 268 -2.64 -3.74 -6.73
N VAL A 269 -3.21 -4.86 -7.17
CA VAL A 269 -2.78 -6.21 -6.77
C VAL A 269 -1.64 -6.68 -7.68
N GLN A 270 -0.44 -6.83 -7.13
CA GLN A 270 0.78 -7.13 -7.90
C GLN A 270 1.34 -8.54 -7.65
N TYR A 271 0.58 -9.43 -6.99
CA TYR A 271 1.03 -10.78 -6.66
C TYR A 271 -0.09 -11.81 -6.76
N ILE A 272 0.28 -13.03 -7.14
CA ILE A 272 -0.50 -14.25 -6.93
C ILE A 272 0.18 -15.04 -5.80
N VAL A 273 -0.60 -15.45 -4.80
CA VAL A 273 -0.11 -16.22 -3.66
C VAL A 273 -0.85 -17.54 -3.58
N LYS A 274 -0.11 -18.65 -3.50
CA LYS A 274 -0.66 -20.00 -3.27
C LYS A 274 0.03 -20.70 -2.12
N ILE A 275 -0.75 -21.41 -1.30
CA ILE A 275 -0.28 -22.21 -0.19
C ILE A 275 -0.87 -23.62 -0.30
N ASN A 276 -0.04 -24.65 -0.43
CA ASN A 276 -0.46 -26.02 -0.79
C ASN A 276 -1.45 -26.04 -1.99
N GLY A 277 -1.22 -25.15 -2.97
CA GLY A 277 -2.04 -25.03 -4.18
C GLY A 277 -3.34 -24.25 -4.01
N LYS A 278 -3.75 -23.90 -2.79
CA LYS A 278 -4.91 -23.02 -2.55
C LYS A 278 -4.54 -21.56 -2.82
N ASP A 279 -5.40 -20.86 -3.55
CA ASP A 279 -5.28 -19.42 -3.76
C ASP A 279 -5.52 -18.67 -2.44
N VAL A 280 -4.69 -17.67 -2.17
CA VAL A 280 -4.82 -16.75 -1.03
C VAL A 280 -5.17 -15.37 -1.56
N GLY A 281 -6.21 -14.76 -1.00
CA GLY A 281 -6.60 -13.39 -1.28
C GLY A 281 -5.47 -12.41 -0.99
N VAL A 282 -5.14 -11.59 -1.99
CA VAL A 282 -4.16 -10.51 -1.87
C VAL A 282 -4.92 -9.19 -1.78
N PHE A 283 -4.66 -8.46 -0.70
CA PHE A 283 -5.18 -7.13 -0.43
C PHE A 283 -4.13 -6.11 -0.89
N SER A 284 -4.58 -4.91 -1.27
CA SER A 284 -3.70 -3.87 -1.78
C SER A 284 -4.04 -2.49 -1.24
N ASP A 285 -2.98 -1.77 -0.90
CA ASP A 285 -2.99 -0.36 -0.55
C ASP A 285 -1.81 0.32 -1.27
N LYS A 286 -1.57 1.61 -1.03
CA LYS A 286 -0.40 2.34 -1.57
C LYS A 286 0.38 3.02 -0.46
N ASN A 287 1.70 3.09 -0.60
CA ASN A 287 2.55 3.85 0.30
C ASN A 287 2.66 5.34 -0.09
N GLY A 288 3.36 6.12 0.73
CA GLY A 288 3.65 7.54 0.48
C GLY A 288 4.38 7.84 -0.85
N TRP A 289 4.98 6.84 -1.51
CA TRP A 289 5.62 6.95 -2.84
C TRP A 289 4.70 6.54 -4.00
N GLU A 290 3.41 6.37 -3.74
CA GLU A 290 2.41 5.87 -4.72
C GLU A 290 2.80 4.49 -5.29
N LYS A 291 3.39 3.62 -4.45
CA LYS A 291 3.74 2.24 -4.80
C LYS A 291 2.84 1.27 -4.08
N SER A 292 2.54 0.16 -4.76
CA SER A 292 1.61 -0.84 -4.24
C SER A 292 2.18 -1.56 -3.02
N VAL A 293 1.40 -1.56 -1.94
CA VAL A 293 1.66 -2.37 -0.75
C VAL A 293 0.62 -3.47 -0.73
N ASN A 294 1.07 -4.70 -0.99
CA ASN A 294 0.20 -5.85 -0.94
C ASN A 294 0.38 -6.62 0.36
N PHE A 295 -0.69 -7.22 0.85
CA PHE A 295 -0.63 -8.15 1.96
C PHE A 295 -1.61 -9.30 1.79
N ALA A 296 -1.28 -10.46 2.34
CA ALA A 296 -2.09 -11.67 2.28
C ALA A 296 -2.02 -12.38 3.63
N THR A 297 -3.13 -12.99 4.04
CA THR A 297 -3.25 -13.74 5.29
C THR A 297 -3.85 -15.11 5.01
N PHE A 298 -3.31 -16.13 5.67
CA PHE A 298 -3.84 -17.49 5.63
C PHE A 298 -3.65 -18.15 7.00
N GLU A 299 -4.31 -19.29 7.18
CA GLU A 299 -4.10 -20.15 8.34
C GLU A 299 -3.46 -21.46 7.92
N MET A 300 -2.61 -22.00 8.78
CA MET A 300 -2.02 -23.32 8.61
C MET A 300 -2.05 -24.14 9.89
N ARG A 301 -2.10 -25.46 9.74
CA ARG A 301 -2.09 -26.42 10.85
C ARG A 301 -0.76 -26.35 11.57
N GLU A 302 -0.79 -26.28 12.91
CA GLU A 302 0.43 -26.39 13.70
C GLU A 302 1.12 -27.74 13.46
N ASN A 303 2.46 -27.73 13.47
CA ASN A 303 3.30 -28.91 13.18
C ASN A 303 3.17 -29.47 11.75
N SER A 304 2.53 -28.75 10.83
CA SER A 304 2.57 -29.05 9.40
C SER A 304 3.68 -28.24 8.71
N THR A 305 4.07 -28.65 7.51
CA THR A 305 4.90 -27.85 6.60
C THR A 305 4.11 -27.63 5.32
N VAL A 306 3.95 -26.37 4.93
CA VAL A 306 3.18 -25.97 3.75
C VAL A 306 4.11 -25.45 2.66
N LYS A 307 3.76 -25.70 1.40
CA LYS A 307 4.45 -25.14 0.24
C LYS A 307 3.88 -23.77 -0.09
N VAL A 308 4.75 -22.76 -0.08
CA VAL A 308 4.40 -21.38 -0.42
C VAL A 308 4.89 -21.06 -1.83
N GLU A 309 4.01 -20.49 -2.64
CA GLU A 309 4.35 -19.87 -3.92
C GLU A 309 3.89 -18.41 -3.95
N VAL A 310 4.84 -17.51 -4.23
CA VAL A 310 4.58 -16.08 -4.45
C VAL A 310 5.02 -15.75 -5.87
N THR A 311 4.09 -15.29 -6.69
CA THR A 311 4.35 -14.90 -8.08
C THR A 311 4.08 -13.41 -8.24
N PRO A 312 5.12 -12.57 -8.25
CA PRO A 312 4.98 -11.16 -8.62
C PRO A 312 4.46 -11.02 -10.05
N LEU A 313 3.66 -9.99 -10.31
CA LEU A 313 3.13 -9.63 -11.64
C LEU A 313 3.96 -8.55 -12.34
N PHE A 314 5.23 -8.48 -11.97
CA PHE A 314 6.25 -7.61 -12.53
C PHE A 314 7.59 -8.34 -12.55
N THR A 315 8.49 -7.95 -13.45
CA THR A 315 9.82 -8.57 -13.52
C THR A 315 10.74 -8.06 -12.41
N TYR A 316 11.59 -8.94 -11.89
CA TYR A 316 12.62 -8.61 -10.90
C TYR A 316 13.89 -9.42 -11.15
N ARG A 317 15.03 -8.92 -10.69
CA ARG A 317 16.35 -9.58 -10.74
C ARG A 317 16.73 -10.14 -9.38
N LYS A 318 16.44 -9.41 -8.31
CA LYS A 318 16.77 -9.82 -6.93
C LYS A 318 15.59 -9.57 -5.98
N TYR A 319 15.50 -10.42 -4.98
CA TYR A 319 14.48 -10.34 -3.93
C TYR A 319 15.08 -10.75 -2.58
N LYS A 320 14.44 -10.31 -1.50
CA LYS A 320 14.69 -10.73 -0.11
C LYS A 320 13.37 -11.14 0.52
N ILE A 321 13.41 -12.17 1.37
CA ILE A 321 12.33 -12.55 2.26
C ILE A 321 12.77 -12.20 3.67
N LEU A 322 12.10 -11.23 4.29
CA LEU A 322 12.46 -10.67 5.58
C LEU A 322 11.40 -10.99 6.64
N PRO A 323 11.76 -10.99 7.94
CA PRO A 323 13.11 -10.92 8.50
C PRO A 323 13.91 -12.23 8.35
N ASP A 324 15.24 -12.12 8.37
CA ASP A 324 16.16 -13.25 8.21
C ASP A 324 16.04 -14.32 9.31
N LYS A 325 15.45 -13.97 10.48
CA LYS A 325 15.27 -14.90 11.62
C LYS A 325 14.46 -16.15 11.29
N TYR A 326 13.61 -16.10 10.26
CA TYR A 326 12.83 -17.25 9.82
C TYR A 326 13.65 -18.26 9.00
N GLY A 327 14.88 -17.90 8.57
CA GLY A 327 15.78 -18.82 7.87
C GLY A 327 15.20 -19.38 6.57
N ILE A 328 14.35 -18.62 5.87
CA ILE A 328 13.63 -19.10 4.69
C ILE A 328 14.62 -19.34 3.54
N GLU A 329 14.78 -20.61 3.17
CA GLU A 329 15.49 -21.02 1.96
C GLU A 329 14.50 -21.08 0.79
N SER A 330 14.59 -20.13 -0.14
CA SER A 330 13.69 -20.03 -1.28
C SER A 330 14.36 -20.26 -2.62
N ASN A 331 13.59 -20.78 -3.58
CA ASN A 331 14.01 -21.00 -4.96
C ASN A 331 13.10 -20.22 -5.91
N ARG A 332 13.70 -19.62 -6.95
CA ARG A 332 12.96 -18.94 -8.01
C ARG A 332 12.86 -19.84 -9.25
N SER A 333 11.66 -19.97 -9.80
CA SER A 333 11.38 -20.64 -11.07
C SER A 333 10.49 -19.73 -11.92
N GLY A 334 11.02 -19.21 -13.04
CA GLY A 334 10.34 -18.14 -13.79
C GLY A 334 10.22 -16.88 -12.94
N ASN A 335 9.01 -16.36 -12.75
CA ASN A 335 8.77 -15.27 -11.79
C ASN A 335 8.37 -15.74 -10.40
N THR A 336 8.07 -17.03 -10.21
CA THR A 336 7.53 -17.55 -8.96
C THR A 336 8.67 -17.85 -7.97
N ILE A 337 8.52 -17.34 -6.74
CA ILE A 337 9.35 -17.64 -5.58
C ILE A 337 8.67 -18.77 -4.80
N LYS A 338 9.43 -19.81 -4.44
CA LYS A 338 8.93 -21.02 -3.78
C LYS A 338 9.75 -21.38 -2.56
N PHE A 339 9.09 -21.80 -1.49
CA PHE A 339 9.75 -22.32 -0.28
C PHE A 339 8.78 -23.15 0.55
N ASP A 340 9.33 -23.91 1.49
CA ASP A 340 8.56 -24.63 2.51
C ASP A 340 8.49 -23.75 3.77
N LEU A 341 7.31 -23.68 4.39
CA LEU A 341 7.08 -22.92 5.62
C LEU A 341 6.49 -23.84 6.70
N SER A 342 7.12 -23.86 7.87
CA SER A 342 6.67 -24.68 9.01
C SER A 342 6.22 -23.86 10.22
N ASP A 343 6.53 -22.56 10.25
CA ASP A 343 6.13 -21.68 11.36
C ASP A 343 4.76 -21.06 11.08
N PRO A 344 3.70 -21.45 11.83
CA PRO A 344 2.34 -20.94 11.65
C PRO A 344 2.16 -19.49 12.12
N LYS A 345 3.20 -18.85 12.67
CA LYS A 345 3.18 -17.44 13.11
C LYS A 345 4.08 -16.54 12.26
N ALA A 346 4.66 -17.08 11.18
CA ALA A 346 5.56 -16.34 10.33
C ALA A 346 4.89 -15.12 9.69
N LYS A 347 5.61 -13.98 9.74
CA LYS A 347 5.21 -12.70 9.14
C LYS A 347 6.32 -12.26 8.21
N LEU A 348 6.15 -12.56 6.92
CA LEU A 348 7.19 -12.43 5.90
C LEU A 348 6.96 -11.17 5.07
N SER A 349 8.03 -10.49 4.68
CA SER A 349 8.00 -9.35 3.77
C SER A 349 8.92 -9.57 2.58
N PHE A 350 8.40 -9.35 1.38
CA PHE A 350 9.15 -9.49 0.14
C PHE A 350 9.59 -8.12 -0.36
N VAL A 351 10.91 -7.93 -0.41
CA VAL A 351 11.54 -6.70 -0.91
C VAL A 351 12.29 -7.00 -2.20
N PHE A 352 12.00 -6.25 -3.25
CA PHE A 352 12.59 -6.43 -4.58
C PHE A 352 13.61 -5.34 -4.87
N GLU A 353 14.66 -5.70 -5.60
CA GLU A 353 15.71 -4.76 -6.01
C GLU A 353 16.42 -4.01 -4.86
N ASP A 354 16.34 -4.51 -3.62
CA ASP A 354 16.77 -3.81 -2.40
C ASP A 354 16.10 -2.43 -2.22
N ASN A 355 14.93 -2.23 -2.83
CA ASN A 355 14.19 -0.98 -2.78
C ASN A 355 12.97 -1.08 -1.86
N TYR A 356 13.17 -0.68 -0.61
CA TYR A 356 12.14 -0.66 0.44
C TYR A 356 11.04 0.39 0.20
N LYS A 357 11.20 1.32 -0.74
CA LYS A 357 10.19 2.34 -1.07
C LYS A 357 9.25 1.88 -2.18
N ASN A 358 9.53 0.75 -2.82
CA ASN A 358 8.82 0.25 -4.00
C ASN A 358 7.69 -0.74 -3.65
N THR A 359 7.10 -1.36 -4.68
CA THR A 359 6.08 -2.39 -4.51
C THR A 359 6.57 -3.56 -3.66
N THR A 360 5.75 -3.99 -2.70
CA THR A 360 6.10 -4.98 -1.66
C THR A 360 4.94 -5.93 -1.36
N LEU A 361 5.23 -7.13 -0.86
CA LEU A 361 4.24 -8.06 -0.32
C LEU A 361 4.53 -8.36 1.14
N HIS A 362 3.49 -8.37 1.98
CA HIS A 362 3.51 -8.96 3.32
C HIS A 362 2.66 -10.23 3.36
N LEU A 363 3.21 -11.33 3.85
CA LEU A 363 2.52 -12.62 3.94
C LEU A 363 2.47 -13.05 5.40
N PHE A 364 1.24 -13.24 5.91
CA PHE A 364 0.99 -13.57 7.31
C PHE A 364 0.41 -14.98 7.44
N ALA A 365 1.18 -15.87 8.07
CA ALA A 365 0.68 -17.16 8.52
C ALA A 365 0.03 -17.01 9.91
N ASN A 366 -1.05 -17.74 10.13
CA ASN A 366 -1.70 -17.87 11.43
C ASN A 366 -1.93 -19.35 11.75
N PRO A 367 -1.94 -19.75 13.03
CA PRO A 367 -2.40 -21.09 13.39
C PRO A 367 -3.91 -21.21 13.12
N ILE A 368 -4.35 -22.38 12.67
CA ILE A 368 -5.78 -22.72 12.60
C ILE A 368 -6.35 -22.72 14.04
N ASP A 369 -7.42 -21.95 14.26
CA ASP A 369 -8.19 -22.00 15.51
C ASP A 369 -9.31 -23.05 15.42
N ASP A 370 -9.04 -24.25 15.94
CA ASP A 370 -10.03 -25.34 15.99
C ASP A 370 -11.22 -25.04 16.93
N ASN A 371 -11.14 -24.00 17.76
CA ASN A 371 -12.20 -23.57 18.67
C ASN A 371 -12.90 -22.29 18.21
N ALA A 372 -12.67 -21.85 16.97
CA ALA A 372 -13.31 -20.67 16.40
C ALA A 372 -14.84 -20.76 16.51
N PRO A 373 -15.53 -19.72 17.01
CA PRO A 373 -16.98 -19.68 17.00
C PRO A 373 -17.49 -19.61 15.55
N THR A 374 -18.69 -20.13 15.30
CA THR A 374 -19.31 -20.11 13.97
C THR A 374 -20.49 -19.15 13.86
N ALA A 375 -20.90 -18.54 14.98
CA ALA A 375 -22.03 -17.62 15.06
C ALA A 375 -21.94 -16.73 16.31
N SER A 376 -22.65 -15.61 16.30
CA SER A 376 -22.77 -14.72 17.46
C SER A 376 -23.56 -15.39 18.60
N SER A 377 -23.26 -15.01 19.83
CA SER A 377 -23.97 -15.40 21.05
C SER A 377 -24.03 -14.23 22.03
N GLU A 378 -24.58 -14.42 23.22
CA GLU A 378 -24.64 -13.37 24.25
C GLU A 378 -23.26 -12.73 24.52
N ASN A 379 -22.19 -13.54 24.55
CA ASN A 379 -20.83 -13.09 24.86
C ASN A 379 -19.90 -13.04 23.63
N ILE A 380 -20.40 -13.29 22.42
CA ILE A 380 -19.58 -13.33 21.20
C ILE A 380 -20.26 -12.51 20.09
N ILE A 381 -19.57 -11.49 19.60
CA ILE A 381 -19.87 -10.77 18.36
C ILE A 381 -19.02 -11.43 17.27
N TYR A 382 -19.64 -12.20 16.37
CA TYR A 382 -18.93 -12.98 15.35
C TYR A 382 -19.12 -12.39 13.95
N PHE A 383 -18.00 -12.28 13.22
CA PHE A 383 -17.97 -11.97 11.79
C PHE A 383 -17.32 -13.14 11.05
N GLY A 384 -18.12 -13.83 10.23
CA GLY A 384 -17.64 -14.92 9.35
C GLY A 384 -17.08 -14.43 8.02
N PRO A 385 -16.59 -15.32 7.15
CA PRO A 385 -16.01 -14.95 5.86
C PRO A 385 -16.95 -14.08 5.00
N GLY A 386 -16.40 -13.07 4.34
CA GLY A 386 -17.13 -12.08 3.53
C GLY A 386 -16.86 -10.63 3.96
N TYR A 387 -17.45 -9.68 3.23
CA TYR A 387 -17.34 -8.25 3.53
C TYR A 387 -18.51 -7.77 4.39
N HIS A 388 -18.22 -7.12 5.50
CA HIS A 388 -19.19 -6.60 6.48
C HIS A 388 -19.02 -5.09 6.62
N LEU A 389 -19.84 -4.32 5.92
CA LEU A 389 -19.89 -2.87 6.09
C LEU A 389 -20.75 -2.53 7.31
N LEU A 390 -20.13 -1.97 8.34
CA LEU A 390 -20.84 -1.62 9.57
C LEU A 390 -21.56 -0.27 9.43
N SER A 391 -22.79 -0.20 9.91
CA SER A 391 -23.53 1.05 10.06
C SER A 391 -23.17 1.82 11.34
N GLU A 392 -22.49 1.19 12.29
CA GLU A 392 -22.10 1.76 13.57
C GLU A 392 -20.79 1.16 14.10
N THR A 393 -20.12 1.88 15.00
CA THR A 393 -18.94 1.40 15.71
C THR A 393 -19.28 0.24 16.65
N ILE A 394 -18.47 -0.82 16.66
CA ILE A 394 -18.63 -1.96 17.59
C ILE A 394 -18.28 -1.49 19.01
N LYS A 395 -19.20 -1.74 19.96
CA LYS A 395 -19.03 -1.39 21.39
C LYS A 395 -19.21 -2.63 22.28
N PRO A 396 -18.16 -3.46 22.42
CA PRO A 396 -18.20 -4.66 23.27
C PRO A 396 -18.43 -4.31 24.74
N LYS A 397 -19.11 -5.19 25.46
CA LYS A 397 -19.35 -5.07 26.92
C LYS A 397 -18.35 -5.92 27.71
N HIS A 398 -18.39 -5.82 29.04
CA HIS A 398 -17.59 -6.65 29.93
C HIS A 398 -17.67 -8.15 29.54
N ASN A 399 -16.52 -8.82 29.53
CA ASN A 399 -16.38 -10.25 29.23
C ASN A 399 -16.84 -10.67 27.81
N GLN A 400 -17.04 -9.71 26.90
CA GLN A 400 -17.46 -10.01 25.53
C GLN A 400 -16.26 -10.20 24.60
N THR A 401 -16.43 -11.09 23.63
CA THR A 401 -15.46 -11.34 22.57
C THR A 401 -15.98 -10.80 21.23
N VAL A 402 -15.15 -10.04 20.52
CA VAL A 402 -15.33 -9.75 19.09
C VAL A 402 -14.43 -10.71 18.33
N TYR A 403 -15.02 -11.60 17.51
CA TYR A 403 -14.29 -12.59 16.72
C TYR A 403 -14.43 -12.28 15.23
N ILE A 404 -13.33 -11.95 14.56
CA ILE A 404 -13.24 -11.66 13.13
C ILE A 404 -12.53 -12.84 12.45
N ALA A 405 -13.29 -13.76 11.85
CA ALA A 405 -12.77 -14.99 11.28
C ALA A 405 -11.87 -14.77 10.05
N ASN A 406 -11.02 -15.75 9.72
CA ASN A 406 -10.30 -15.79 8.45
C ASN A 406 -11.27 -15.57 7.27
N GLY A 407 -10.85 -14.79 6.28
CA GLY A 407 -11.69 -14.42 5.14
C GLY A 407 -12.79 -13.39 5.44
N ALA A 408 -12.97 -12.98 6.71
CA ALA A 408 -13.84 -11.86 7.06
C ALA A 408 -13.09 -10.54 6.90
N VAL A 409 -13.76 -9.57 6.28
CA VAL A 409 -13.34 -8.17 6.23
C VAL A 409 -14.45 -7.34 6.86
N VAL A 410 -14.17 -6.67 7.97
CA VAL A 410 -15.10 -5.80 8.67
C VAL A 410 -14.70 -4.37 8.38
N ASN A 411 -15.53 -3.61 7.67
CA ASN A 411 -15.33 -2.19 7.45
C ASN A 411 -16.01 -1.39 8.57
N GLY A 412 -15.23 -0.75 9.43
CA GLY A 412 -15.71 0.06 10.56
C GLY A 412 -14.66 0.25 11.66
N SER A 413 -15.14 0.40 12.90
CA SER A 413 -14.29 0.68 14.08
C SER A 413 -14.74 -0.13 15.30
N ILE A 414 -13.83 -0.33 16.26
CA ILE A 414 -14.10 -0.90 17.58
C ILE A 414 -13.76 0.13 18.66
N TYR A 415 -14.74 0.46 19.51
CA TYR A 415 -14.59 1.39 20.62
C TYR A 415 -14.97 0.73 21.94
N VAL A 416 -14.03 0.70 22.87
CA VAL A 416 -14.20 0.11 24.20
C VAL A 416 -13.86 1.17 25.24
N GLU A 417 -14.81 1.50 26.12
CA GLU A 417 -14.64 2.51 27.15
C GLU A 417 -15.12 1.99 28.50
N GLY A 418 -14.24 2.04 29.51
CA GLY A 418 -14.58 1.64 30.89
C GLY A 418 -14.91 0.16 31.08
N MET A 419 -14.58 -0.70 30.12
CA MET A 419 -14.92 -2.12 30.15
C MET A 419 -13.77 -2.99 30.66
N GLU A 420 -14.12 -4.20 31.10
CA GLU A 420 -13.17 -5.20 31.61
C GLU A 420 -13.27 -6.52 30.85
N ASN A 421 -12.14 -7.21 30.69
CA ASN A 421 -12.06 -8.56 30.12
C ASN A 421 -12.63 -8.69 28.70
N VAL A 422 -12.51 -7.63 27.88
CA VAL A 422 -12.89 -7.67 26.46
C VAL A 422 -11.82 -8.41 25.65
N THR A 423 -12.24 -9.26 24.72
CA THR A 423 -11.33 -9.91 23.76
C THR A 423 -11.69 -9.48 22.34
N ILE A 424 -10.69 -9.13 21.53
CA ILE A 424 -10.82 -8.87 20.09
C ILE A 424 -9.87 -9.84 19.39
N CYS A 425 -10.40 -10.85 18.70
CA CYS A 425 -9.59 -11.93 18.15
C CYS A 425 -10.07 -12.47 16.80
N GLY A 426 -9.31 -13.45 16.28
CA GLY A 426 -9.50 -14.06 14.97
C GLY A 426 -8.35 -13.73 14.03
N SER A 427 -8.47 -14.07 12.74
CA SER A 427 -7.42 -13.93 11.73
C SER A 427 -7.87 -13.13 10.50
N GLY A 428 -9.07 -12.54 10.56
CA GLY A 428 -9.61 -11.65 9.54
C GLY A 428 -9.08 -10.22 9.62
N ILE A 429 -9.74 -9.33 8.87
CA ILE A 429 -9.30 -7.95 8.65
C ILE A 429 -10.35 -6.96 9.18
N LEU A 430 -9.90 -5.97 9.93
CA LEU A 430 -10.65 -4.74 10.20
C LEU A 430 -10.10 -3.66 9.26
N VAL A 431 -10.96 -3.07 8.45
CA VAL A 431 -10.62 -1.96 7.55
C VAL A 431 -11.39 -0.71 7.97
N ARG A 432 -10.76 0.44 7.80
CA ARG A 432 -11.43 1.73 7.93
C ARG A 432 -11.06 2.63 6.76
N ASP A 433 -12.06 3.16 6.07
CA ASP A 433 -11.93 4.01 4.89
C ASP A 433 -13.08 5.04 4.83
N GLU A 434 -13.21 5.73 3.70
CA GLU A 434 -14.23 6.75 3.49
C GLU A 434 -15.68 6.23 3.53
N ASP A 435 -15.89 4.93 3.30
CA ASP A 435 -17.21 4.28 3.36
C ASP A 435 -17.60 3.86 4.78
N SER A 436 -16.63 3.84 5.71
CA SER A 436 -16.88 3.49 7.11
C SER A 436 -17.89 4.41 7.77
N ALA A 437 -18.77 3.84 8.60
CA ALA A 437 -19.63 4.62 9.47
C ALA A 437 -18.81 5.61 10.34
N SER A 438 -19.48 6.68 10.78
CA SER A 438 -18.89 7.69 11.65
C SER A 438 -18.20 7.02 12.84
N GLY A 439 -16.91 7.33 13.00
CA GLY A 439 -16.02 6.68 13.95
C GLY A 439 -14.70 7.44 13.99
N PHE A 440 -13.78 6.98 14.82
CA PHE A 440 -12.46 7.58 14.96
C PHE A 440 -11.49 6.49 15.43
N ARG A 441 -10.46 6.22 14.61
CA ARG A 441 -9.49 5.11 14.73
C ARG A 441 -10.07 3.75 14.38
N GLY A 442 -9.18 2.78 14.14
CA GLY A 442 -9.57 1.38 13.95
C GLY A 442 -10.03 0.74 15.26
N ILE A 443 -9.14 0.69 16.25
CA ILE A 443 -9.41 0.16 17.59
C ILE A 443 -9.09 1.24 18.62
N ARG A 444 -10.03 1.49 19.52
CA ARG A 444 -9.87 2.49 20.58
C ARG A 444 -10.29 1.93 21.92
N LEU A 445 -9.34 1.84 22.84
CA LEU A 445 -9.54 1.45 24.23
C LEU A 445 -9.34 2.67 25.12
N ILE A 446 -10.32 2.97 25.97
CA ILE A 446 -10.24 4.04 26.97
C ILE A 446 -10.60 3.48 28.34
N GLU A 447 -9.75 3.69 29.34
CA GLU A 447 -10.05 3.35 30.73
C GLU A 447 -10.47 1.88 30.93
N CYS A 448 -9.92 1.00 30.10
CA CYS A 448 -10.21 -0.43 30.13
C CYS A 448 -9.20 -1.21 30.99
N LEU A 449 -9.64 -2.37 31.50
CA LEU A 449 -8.83 -3.30 32.27
C LEU A 449 -8.88 -4.71 31.67
N GLY A 450 -7.74 -5.38 31.51
CA GLY A 450 -7.72 -6.79 31.13
C GLY A 450 -8.13 -7.07 29.68
N VAL A 451 -7.86 -6.16 28.75
CA VAL A 451 -8.24 -6.33 27.33
C VAL A 451 -7.22 -7.21 26.60
N LYS A 452 -7.70 -8.09 25.72
CA LYS A 452 -6.87 -8.91 24.83
C LYS A 452 -7.18 -8.62 23.38
N ILE A 453 -6.15 -8.38 22.57
CA ILE A 453 -6.25 -8.25 21.12
C ILE A 453 -5.35 -9.32 20.49
N SER A 454 -5.86 -10.15 19.58
CA SER A 454 -5.03 -11.19 18.98
C SER A 454 -5.37 -11.58 17.56
N GLY A 455 -4.35 -11.79 16.72
CA GLY A 455 -4.48 -12.45 15.42
C GLY A 455 -5.01 -11.59 14.28
N ILE A 456 -5.84 -10.57 14.55
CA ILE A 456 -6.47 -9.77 13.48
C ILE A 456 -5.45 -8.89 12.74
N THR A 457 -5.81 -8.51 11.51
CA THR A 457 -5.09 -7.49 10.73
C THR A 457 -5.92 -6.22 10.68
N VAL A 458 -5.30 -5.04 10.81
CA VAL A 458 -5.97 -3.75 10.68
C VAL A 458 -5.32 -2.92 9.58
N ASN A 459 -6.16 -2.33 8.74
CA ASN A 459 -5.76 -1.43 7.66
C ASN A 459 -6.60 -0.15 7.76
N ILE A 460 -5.94 0.99 7.94
CA ILE A 460 -6.57 2.31 7.98
C ILE A 460 -6.20 3.04 6.70
N ASN A 461 -7.21 3.32 5.88
CA ASN A 461 -7.13 4.20 4.73
C ASN A 461 -7.96 5.47 4.98
N MET A 462 -7.64 6.16 6.06
CA MET A 462 -8.19 7.45 6.43
C MET A 462 -7.04 8.40 6.76
N SER A 463 -7.14 9.65 6.33
CA SER A 463 -6.14 10.65 6.69
C SER A 463 -6.31 11.08 8.16
N MET A 464 -5.19 11.31 8.85
CA MET A 464 -5.18 11.80 10.23
C MET A 464 -5.85 10.87 11.25
N GLU A 465 -5.79 9.54 11.04
CA GLU A 465 -6.38 8.54 11.93
C GLU A 465 -5.38 7.45 12.34
N TRP A 466 -5.17 7.30 13.65
CA TRP A 466 -4.36 6.21 14.21
C TRP A 466 -5.05 4.86 14.09
N THR A 467 -4.25 3.79 14.06
CA THR A 467 -4.78 2.42 13.94
C THR A 467 -5.30 1.90 15.27
N THR A 468 -4.47 1.86 16.31
CA THR A 468 -4.85 1.34 17.63
C THR A 468 -4.48 2.31 18.74
N GLU A 469 -5.48 2.80 19.47
CA GLU A 469 -5.28 3.62 20.66
C GLU A 469 -5.58 2.83 21.94
N ILE A 470 -4.68 2.95 22.92
CA ILE A 470 -4.79 2.37 24.26
C ILE A 470 -4.56 3.45 25.30
N ARG A 471 -5.66 4.10 25.71
CA ARG A 471 -5.62 5.28 26.57
C ARG A 471 -6.09 4.97 27.99
N ARG A 472 -5.26 5.33 28.99
CA ARG A 472 -5.57 5.15 30.42
C ARG A 472 -5.99 3.72 30.78
N CYS A 473 -5.47 2.74 30.05
CA CYS A 473 -5.78 1.34 30.25
C CYS A 473 -4.76 0.67 31.17
N ALA A 474 -5.15 -0.48 31.72
CA ALA A 474 -4.24 -1.36 32.41
C ALA A 474 -4.43 -2.83 32.02
N ASP A 475 -3.36 -3.61 32.11
CA ASP A 475 -3.38 -5.06 31.85
C ASP A 475 -3.91 -5.40 30.45
N VAL A 476 -3.36 -4.74 29.42
CA VAL A 476 -3.70 -5.00 28.02
C VAL A 476 -2.63 -5.88 27.37
N THR A 477 -3.07 -6.91 26.65
CA THR A 477 -2.17 -7.82 25.90
C THR A 477 -2.56 -7.84 24.43
N ILE A 478 -1.59 -7.61 23.55
CA ILE A 478 -1.73 -7.64 22.09
C ILE A 478 -0.77 -8.68 21.54
N THR A 479 -1.29 -9.68 20.81
CA THR A 479 -0.50 -10.85 20.35
C THR A 479 -0.81 -11.23 18.92
N ASN A 480 0.19 -11.58 18.08
CA ASN A 480 -0.05 -11.95 16.68
C ASN A 480 -0.92 -10.91 15.90
N TYR A 481 -0.80 -9.64 16.26
CA TYR A 481 -1.58 -8.55 15.69
C TYR A 481 -0.82 -7.90 14.52
N LYS A 482 -1.55 -7.50 13.47
CA LYS A 482 -0.94 -6.92 12.27
C LYS A 482 -1.55 -5.57 11.92
N VAL A 483 -0.70 -4.61 11.59
CA VAL A 483 -1.09 -3.33 10.99
C VAL A 483 -0.43 -3.22 9.62
N VAL A 484 -1.23 -2.88 8.62
CA VAL A 484 -0.74 -2.46 7.30
C VAL A 484 -1.50 -1.20 6.92
N SER A 485 -0.98 -0.04 7.32
CA SER A 485 -1.58 1.29 7.04
C SER A 485 -0.50 2.21 6.44
N PRO A 486 -0.17 2.05 5.14
CA PRO A 486 0.99 2.73 4.54
C PRO A 486 0.67 4.07 3.86
N GLU A 487 -0.61 4.42 3.65
CA GLU A 487 -0.96 5.55 2.78
C GLU A 487 -0.75 6.92 3.44
N TRP A 488 -1.39 7.14 4.59
CA TRP A 488 -1.55 8.49 5.14
C TRP A 488 -0.61 8.76 6.30
N ALA A 489 -0.04 9.98 6.35
CA ALA A 489 0.59 10.48 7.57
C ALA A 489 -0.39 10.42 8.75
N SER A 490 0.13 10.17 9.95
CA SER A 490 -0.64 9.92 11.18
C SER A 490 -1.48 8.64 11.16
N THR A 491 -1.09 7.63 10.39
CA THR A 491 -1.63 6.26 10.50
C THR A 491 -0.76 5.39 11.41
N ASP A 492 -0.58 5.87 12.64
CA ASP A 492 0.21 5.22 13.69
C ASP A 492 -0.25 3.76 13.90
N GLY A 493 0.69 2.89 14.26
CA GLY A 493 0.42 1.48 14.50
C GLY A 493 -0.29 1.26 15.84
N ILE A 494 0.46 1.38 16.94
CA ILE A 494 -0.05 1.21 18.30
C ILE A 494 0.37 2.38 19.18
N ASP A 495 -0.62 3.14 19.66
CA ASP A 495 -0.49 4.25 20.59
C ASP A 495 -0.84 3.82 22.01
N ILE A 496 0.14 3.79 22.90
CA ILE A 496 -0.05 3.52 24.32
C ILE A 496 0.02 4.85 25.07
N ILE A 497 -1.13 5.29 25.59
CA ILE A 497 -1.32 6.64 26.09
C ILE A 497 -1.67 6.62 27.58
N ASN A 498 -0.80 7.16 28.43
CA ASN A 498 -1.02 7.23 29.89
C ASN A 498 -1.47 5.88 30.51
N SER A 499 -0.97 4.76 29.96
CA SER A 499 -1.40 3.39 30.27
C SER A 499 -0.30 2.59 31.00
N GLN A 500 -0.68 1.51 31.68
CA GLN A 500 0.24 0.71 32.50
C GLN A 500 0.09 -0.80 32.30
N ARG A 501 1.17 -1.57 32.46
CA ARG A 501 1.15 -3.05 32.33
C ARG A 501 0.59 -3.49 30.98
N ILE A 502 1.23 -3.02 29.92
CA ILE A 502 0.85 -3.31 28.53
C ILE A 502 1.88 -4.24 27.93
N THR A 503 1.43 -5.32 27.31
CA THR A 503 2.27 -6.27 26.58
C THR A 503 1.88 -6.28 25.10
N VAL A 504 2.84 -6.01 24.23
CA VAL A 504 2.74 -6.19 22.78
C VAL A 504 3.73 -7.28 22.39
N ASP A 505 3.25 -8.37 21.80
CA ASP A 505 4.07 -9.54 21.50
C ASP A 505 3.76 -10.10 20.12
N ASP A 506 4.78 -10.53 19.38
CA ASP A 506 4.62 -11.21 18.09
C ASP A 506 3.78 -10.43 17.06
N CYS A 507 3.97 -9.10 16.99
CA CYS A 507 3.17 -8.23 16.11
C CYS A 507 3.94 -7.82 14.83
N PHE A 508 3.23 -7.54 13.74
CA PHE A 508 3.81 -6.89 12.55
C PHE A 508 3.15 -5.53 12.34
N LEU A 509 3.94 -4.46 12.24
CA LEU A 509 3.41 -3.11 12.14
C LEU A 509 4.06 -2.38 10.97
N ARG A 510 3.29 -2.14 9.90
CA ARG A 510 3.64 -1.20 8.84
C ARG A 510 2.74 0.03 8.94
N ALA A 511 3.33 1.15 9.30
CA ALA A 511 2.64 2.41 9.53
C ALA A 511 3.34 3.56 8.78
N ASN A 512 2.55 4.51 8.28
CA ASN A 512 3.07 5.75 7.70
C ASN A 512 3.10 6.90 8.73
N ASP A 513 3.53 6.56 9.94
CA ASP A 513 3.89 7.44 11.06
C ASP A 513 4.60 6.55 12.11
N ASP A 514 4.42 6.80 13.40
CA ASP A 514 4.93 5.94 14.47
C ASP A 514 4.42 4.50 14.38
N THR A 515 5.31 3.49 14.37
CA THR A 515 4.84 2.10 14.41
C THR A 515 4.39 1.67 15.80
N ILE A 516 5.14 2.03 16.85
CA ILE A 516 4.75 1.86 18.25
C ILE A 516 5.16 3.13 19.00
N THR A 517 4.23 3.74 19.71
CA THR A 517 4.46 5.00 20.40
C THR A 517 3.89 4.98 21.82
N LEU A 518 4.67 5.50 22.76
CA LEU A 518 4.28 5.67 24.16
C LEU A 518 4.08 7.17 24.41
N LYS A 519 2.83 7.63 24.45
CA LYS A 519 2.49 9.06 24.52
C LYS A 519 1.88 9.45 25.86
N GLY A 520 2.15 10.68 26.27
CA GLY A 520 1.49 11.37 27.39
C GLY A 520 0.60 12.45 26.82
N LEU A 521 -0.70 12.19 26.77
CA LEU A 521 -1.71 13.04 26.15
C LEU A 521 -2.95 13.15 27.04
N GLU A 522 -3.30 14.38 27.40
CA GLU A 522 -4.52 14.70 28.14
C GLU A 522 -5.26 15.79 27.36
N TRP A 523 -6.30 15.42 26.60
CA TRP A 523 -7.04 16.36 25.73
C TRP A 523 -8.05 17.25 26.49
N ASP A 524 -8.43 16.91 27.72
CA ASP A 524 -9.58 17.49 28.43
C ASP A 524 -9.21 18.63 29.41
N GLY A 525 -8.27 19.50 29.01
CA GLY A 525 -7.78 20.60 29.84
C GLY A 525 -6.69 20.14 30.80
N VAL A 526 -5.44 20.44 30.43
CA VAL A 526 -4.27 20.04 31.20
C VAL A 526 -4.09 20.98 32.39
N SER A 527 -4.09 20.45 33.60
CA SER A 527 -3.37 21.06 34.70
C SER A 527 -2.13 20.24 34.98
N THR A 528 -0.95 20.85 34.92
CA THR A 528 0.33 20.18 35.25
C THR A 528 0.35 19.66 36.69
N SER A 529 -0.55 20.15 37.56
CA SER A 529 -0.76 19.66 38.93
C SER A 529 -1.64 18.40 39.04
N THR A 530 -2.28 17.95 37.96
CA THR A 530 -3.22 16.80 37.93
C THR A 530 -2.76 15.66 37.01
N LEU A 531 -1.48 15.63 36.62
CA LEU A 531 -0.89 14.50 35.87
C LEU A 531 -0.89 13.25 36.75
N ASN A 532 -1.98 12.48 36.68
CA ASN A 532 -2.25 11.38 37.62
C ASN A 532 -1.65 10.04 37.17
N ALA A 533 -1.52 9.81 35.86
CA ALA A 533 -1.01 8.55 35.30
C ALA A 533 0.40 8.71 34.71
N GLY A 534 1.30 7.78 35.08
CA GLY A 534 2.56 7.55 34.39
C GLY A 534 2.45 6.37 33.44
N ILE A 535 3.43 6.23 32.55
CA ILE A 535 3.53 5.11 31.61
C ILE A 535 4.55 4.14 32.17
N LYS A 536 4.08 2.96 32.57
CA LYS A 536 4.88 2.01 33.35
C LYS A 536 4.57 0.55 33.05
N GLY A 537 5.60 -0.29 33.03
CA GLY A 537 5.43 -1.72 32.88
C GLY A 537 5.05 -2.08 31.45
N ILE A 538 5.70 -1.44 30.47
CA ILE A 538 5.44 -1.68 29.06
C ILE A 538 6.45 -2.70 28.52
N ARG A 539 5.95 -3.74 27.86
CA ARG A 539 6.76 -4.80 27.26
C ARG A 539 6.39 -4.94 25.80
N VAL A 540 7.35 -4.70 24.91
CA VAL A 540 7.20 -4.88 23.47
C VAL A 540 8.19 -5.94 23.05
N ASN A 541 7.72 -7.08 22.58
CA ASN A 541 8.56 -8.24 22.31
C ASN A 541 8.25 -8.84 20.93
N ASN A 542 9.27 -9.40 20.28
CA ASN A 542 9.10 -10.23 19.08
C ASN A 542 8.39 -9.52 17.89
N CYS A 543 8.40 -8.19 17.84
CA CYS A 543 7.70 -7.43 16.79
C CYS A 543 8.56 -7.24 15.54
N ILE A 544 7.89 -7.06 14.41
CA ILE A 544 8.48 -6.71 13.12
C ILE A 544 7.90 -5.35 12.69
N LEU A 545 8.75 -4.37 12.44
CA LEU A 545 8.36 -2.97 12.22
C LEU A 545 8.77 -2.49 10.82
N TRP A 546 7.91 -1.69 10.21
CA TRP A 546 8.12 -0.98 8.96
C TRP A 546 7.54 0.43 9.06
N ASN A 547 8.41 1.43 9.14
CA ASN A 547 8.07 2.81 9.43
C ASN A 547 8.43 3.72 8.25
N GLU A 548 7.48 4.53 7.75
CA GLU A 548 7.66 5.29 6.49
C GLU A 548 7.71 6.81 6.65
N CYS A 549 7.29 7.37 7.79
CA CYS A 549 7.22 8.82 7.97
C CYS A 549 7.86 9.34 9.27
N ASN A 550 7.69 8.67 10.41
CA ASN A 550 8.18 9.20 11.69
C ASN A 550 9.24 8.30 12.35
N SER A 551 8.91 7.62 13.45
CA SER A 551 9.86 6.81 14.21
C SER A 551 9.33 5.39 14.44
N ALA A 552 10.23 4.40 14.56
CA ALA A 552 9.79 3.01 14.69
C ALA A 552 9.33 2.67 16.12
N MET A 553 10.16 2.96 17.12
CA MET A 553 9.85 2.75 18.53
C MET A 553 10.00 4.05 19.29
N VAL A 554 8.87 4.66 19.62
CA VAL A 554 8.83 6.02 20.18
C VAL A 554 8.43 5.98 21.64
N VAL A 555 9.22 6.66 22.46
CA VAL A 555 8.82 7.06 23.80
C VAL A 555 8.67 8.58 23.81
N GLY A 556 7.43 9.04 23.69
CA GLY A 556 7.02 10.43 23.78
C GLY A 556 6.52 11.05 22.47
N GLU A 557 7.21 12.10 22.06
CA GLU A 557 6.73 13.33 21.38
C GLU A 557 5.86 14.17 22.32
N GLU A 558 4.60 13.81 22.49
CA GLU A 558 3.75 14.39 23.52
C GLU A 558 4.01 13.70 24.86
N THR A 559 4.51 14.48 25.82
CA THR A 559 4.98 13.95 27.11
C THR A 559 4.27 14.53 28.32
N LEU A 560 2.95 14.74 28.21
CA LEU A 560 2.07 15.11 29.33
C LEU A 560 1.75 13.87 30.16
N ALA A 561 2.77 13.34 30.83
CA ALA A 561 2.68 12.20 31.74
C ALA A 561 3.50 12.47 33.00
N LYS A 562 3.20 11.73 34.08
CA LYS A 562 3.94 11.88 35.34
C LYS A 562 5.39 11.40 35.24
N TYR A 563 5.60 10.29 34.54
CA TYR A 563 6.90 9.68 34.25
C TYR A 563 6.75 8.57 33.20
N TYR A 564 7.86 8.19 32.58
CA TYR A 564 8.03 7.00 31.76
C TYR A 564 9.06 6.11 32.44
N SER A 565 8.68 4.91 32.86
CA SER A 565 9.63 4.01 33.52
C SER A 565 9.29 2.54 33.40
N ASP A 566 10.27 1.66 33.58
CA ASP A 566 10.11 0.21 33.46
C ASP A 566 9.51 -0.15 32.09
N ILE A 567 10.25 0.18 31.03
CA ILE A 567 9.86 0.00 29.63
C ILE A 567 10.93 -0.85 28.94
N LYS A 568 10.50 -1.90 28.23
CA LYS A 568 11.41 -2.79 27.52
C LYS A 568 10.91 -3.13 26.13
N PHE A 569 11.79 -2.95 25.14
CA PHE A 569 11.65 -3.42 23.77
C PHE A 569 12.67 -4.54 23.55
N THR A 570 12.22 -5.75 23.21
CA THR A 570 13.08 -6.94 23.07
C THR A 570 12.82 -7.67 21.77
N ASP A 571 13.87 -8.15 21.10
CA ASP A 571 13.78 -9.03 19.94
C ASP A 571 12.97 -8.43 18.78
N ILE A 572 13.29 -7.19 18.42
CA ILE A 572 12.58 -6.43 17.37
C ILE A 572 13.35 -6.47 16.05
N ASP A 573 12.64 -6.77 14.96
CA ASP A 573 13.16 -6.67 13.59
C ASP A 573 12.58 -5.41 12.90
N VAL A 574 13.42 -4.43 12.61
CA VAL A 574 13.03 -3.21 11.90
C VAL A 574 13.44 -3.36 10.44
N LEU A 575 12.47 -3.66 9.60
CA LEU A 575 12.70 -3.92 8.17
C LEU A 575 13.03 -2.65 7.42
N PHE A 576 12.35 -1.56 7.78
CA PHE A 576 12.52 -0.24 7.18
C PHE A 576 12.12 0.85 8.17
N SER A 577 12.88 1.95 8.23
CA SER A 577 12.52 3.16 8.97
C SER A 577 12.97 4.39 8.17
N TYR A 578 12.04 5.29 7.90
CA TYR A 578 12.25 6.46 7.06
C TYR A 578 11.70 7.73 7.72
N ASP A 579 12.38 8.85 7.51
CA ASP A 579 12.24 10.08 8.30
C ASP A 579 11.21 11.08 7.75
N ASP A 580 10.82 11.07 6.48
CA ASP A 580 9.66 11.76 5.87
C ASP A 580 9.88 11.82 4.36
N ILE A 581 8.85 11.71 3.52
CA ILE A 581 9.04 11.91 2.07
C ILE A 581 9.19 13.38 1.65
N TYR A 582 8.56 14.32 2.36
CA TYR A 582 8.52 15.74 2.03
C TYR A 582 9.57 16.57 2.79
N TYR A 583 9.93 16.12 3.98
CA TYR A 583 10.91 16.75 4.87
C TYR A 583 12.13 15.86 5.16
N HIS A 584 12.42 14.92 4.26
CA HIS A 584 13.63 14.09 4.30
C HIS A 584 14.87 14.93 4.62
N GLU A 585 15.69 14.47 5.57
CA GLU A 585 16.90 15.13 6.07
C GLU A 585 16.70 16.50 6.75
N ALA A 586 15.45 16.95 6.92
CA ALA A 586 15.12 18.21 7.56
C ALA A 586 14.51 18.06 8.97
N LEU A 587 14.33 16.82 9.44
CA LEU A 587 13.76 16.48 10.73
C LEU A 587 14.76 15.66 11.54
N TYR A 588 15.21 16.22 12.65
CA TYR A 588 16.30 15.64 13.44
C TYR A 588 15.81 14.67 14.53
N GLU A 589 14.53 14.75 14.86
CA GLU A 589 13.88 14.06 15.97
C GLU A 589 13.47 12.62 15.63
N ARG A 590 13.53 12.23 14.36
CA ARG A 590 13.01 10.94 13.86
C ARG A 590 14.06 9.84 13.84
N ALA A 591 13.76 8.64 14.37
CA ALA A 591 14.72 7.53 14.41
C ALA A 591 14.05 6.16 14.58
N VAL A 592 14.84 5.10 14.41
CA VAL A 592 14.39 3.73 14.76
C VAL A 592 14.09 3.63 16.26
N ILE A 593 15.03 4.05 17.10
CA ILE A 593 14.91 4.06 18.56
C ILE A 593 14.83 5.52 19.00
N SER A 594 13.70 5.95 19.56
CA SER A 594 13.53 7.34 19.97
C SER A 594 12.95 7.54 21.37
N ILE A 595 13.46 8.57 22.03
CA ILE A 595 12.86 9.21 23.20
C ILE A 595 12.79 10.70 22.87
N ILE A 596 11.59 11.18 22.59
CA ILE A 596 11.36 12.57 22.19
C ILE A 596 10.50 13.22 23.25
N SER A 597 10.93 14.34 23.80
CA SER A 597 10.14 15.06 24.79
C SER A 597 9.86 16.46 24.34
N GLY A 598 8.58 16.79 24.14
CA GLY A 598 8.11 18.15 23.85
C GLY A 598 7.80 18.99 25.09
N HIS A 599 7.26 18.39 26.16
CA HIS A 599 6.78 19.16 27.33
C HIS A 599 7.76 19.14 28.52
N GLY A 600 8.75 18.25 28.49
CA GLY A 600 9.53 17.84 29.67
C GLY A 600 8.83 16.69 30.41
N CYS A 601 9.59 15.66 30.79
CA CYS A 601 9.12 14.56 31.63
C CYS A 601 10.35 13.78 32.14
N THR A 602 10.14 12.90 33.12
CA THR A 602 11.18 11.95 33.56
C THR A 602 11.07 10.66 32.74
N PHE A 603 12.18 10.26 32.11
CA PHE A 603 12.37 9.00 31.40
C PHE A 603 13.47 8.23 32.10
N GLU A 604 13.12 7.11 32.75
CA GLU A 604 14.07 6.33 33.52
C GLU A 604 13.84 4.83 33.35
N ASP A 605 14.90 4.01 33.29
CA ASP A 605 14.76 2.55 33.23
C ASP A 605 14.04 2.08 31.95
N ILE A 606 14.63 2.46 30.81
CA ILE A 606 14.13 2.15 29.46
C ILE A 606 15.20 1.38 28.70
N HIS A 607 14.79 0.23 28.14
CA HIS A 607 15.73 -0.72 27.54
C HIS A 607 15.29 -1.15 26.15
N TRP A 608 16.22 -1.10 25.20
CA TRP A 608 16.13 -1.77 23.91
C TRP A 608 17.17 -2.89 23.88
N GLU A 609 16.73 -4.13 23.67
CA GLU A 609 17.60 -5.32 23.66
C GLU A 609 17.32 -6.19 22.43
N ASN A 610 18.37 -6.65 21.75
CA ASN A 610 18.28 -7.54 20.59
C ASN A 610 17.46 -6.92 19.44
N ILE A 611 17.91 -5.76 18.94
CA ILE A 611 17.25 -5.05 17.83
C ILE A 611 18.03 -5.28 16.53
N ARG A 612 17.34 -5.66 15.46
CA ARG A 612 17.93 -5.93 14.14
C ARG A 612 17.32 -4.97 13.13
N VAL A 613 18.14 -4.11 12.53
CA VAL A 613 17.69 -3.07 11.60
C VAL A 613 18.23 -3.38 10.22
N ASN A 614 17.35 -3.56 9.24
CA ASN A 614 17.73 -3.79 7.85
C ASN A 614 18.08 -2.47 7.14
N MET A 615 17.22 -1.46 7.28
CA MET A 615 17.40 -0.17 6.62
C MET A 615 16.78 0.94 7.48
N CYS A 616 17.53 2.01 7.70
CA CYS A 616 17.08 3.18 8.44
C CYS A 616 17.80 4.46 8.03
N GLU A 617 17.14 5.61 8.19
CA GLU A 617 17.78 6.92 8.06
C GLU A 617 18.56 7.31 9.33
N ARG A 618 18.00 7.14 10.52
CA ARG A 618 18.68 7.39 11.81
C ARG A 618 18.46 6.23 12.77
N LEU A 619 19.50 5.82 13.51
CA LEU A 619 19.40 4.67 14.40
C LEU A 619 18.80 5.05 15.76
N VAL A 620 19.33 6.10 16.40
CA VAL A 620 18.90 6.51 17.75
C VAL A 620 18.72 8.04 17.79
N CYS A 621 17.64 8.49 18.42
CA CYS A 621 17.44 9.90 18.79
C CYS A 621 16.84 10.03 20.20
N PHE A 622 17.61 10.59 21.13
CA PHE A 622 17.10 10.99 22.46
C PHE A 622 17.19 12.50 22.59
N ALA A 623 16.06 13.19 22.61
CA ALA A 623 16.03 14.64 22.54
C ALA A 623 14.92 15.28 23.35
N PHE A 624 15.27 16.35 24.06
CA PHE A 624 14.31 17.38 24.42
C PHE A 624 14.19 18.36 23.24
N ILE A 625 12.95 18.57 22.78
CA ILE A 625 12.65 19.34 21.58
C ILE A 625 11.79 20.55 21.91
N ASP A 626 11.95 21.60 21.11
CA ASP A 626 11.16 22.83 21.10
C ASP A 626 10.30 23.00 19.86
N GLU A 627 10.59 22.21 18.84
CA GLU A 627 9.82 22.08 17.61
C GLU A 627 9.64 20.59 17.27
N PHE A 628 8.48 20.27 16.74
CA PHE A 628 8.13 18.98 16.18
C PHE A 628 7.63 19.21 14.74
N TYR A 629 8.19 18.53 13.75
CA TYR A 629 7.80 18.74 12.35
C TYR A 629 7.90 20.22 11.91
N LYS A 630 8.92 20.94 12.41
CA LYS A 630 9.12 22.40 12.21
C LYS A 630 8.00 23.28 12.76
N ILE A 631 7.15 22.74 13.62
CA ILE A 631 6.10 23.46 14.33
C ILE A 631 6.53 23.57 15.80
N PRO A 632 6.54 24.76 16.41
CA PRO A 632 6.83 24.88 17.84
C PRO A 632 5.89 23.98 18.66
N VAL A 633 6.42 23.28 19.67
CA VAL A 633 5.62 22.38 20.54
C VAL A 633 4.45 23.13 21.21
N GLY A 634 4.59 24.44 21.40
CA GLY A 634 3.52 25.30 21.87
C GLY A 634 3.45 25.38 23.39
N GLU A 635 2.25 25.27 23.95
CA GLU A 635 2.02 25.41 25.40
C GLU A 635 2.77 24.31 26.16
N TYR A 636 3.36 24.65 27.31
CA TYR A 636 4.18 23.75 28.12
C TYR A 636 5.46 23.22 27.46
N CYS A 637 5.92 23.78 26.33
CA CYS A 637 7.21 23.44 25.73
C CYS A 637 8.32 23.45 26.80
N GLN A 638 8.82 22.26 27.12
CA GLN A 638 9.84 22.03 28.14
C GLN A 638 9.54 22.61 29.54
N ALA A 639 8.28 22.93 29.84
CA ALA A 639 7.88 23.60 31.08
C ALA A 639 7.84 22.64 32.28
N LEU A 640 7.68 21.34 32.04
CA LEU A 640 7.68 20.32 33.09
C LEU A 640 9.12 19.91 33.45
N PRO A 641 9.39 19.59 34.74
CA PRO A 641 10.68 19.08 35.16
C PRO A 641 10.91 17.66 34.63
N GLY A 642 12.17 17.24 34.58
CA GLY A 642 12.51 15.88 34.21
C GLY A 642 13.91 15.75 33.63
N TYR A 643 14.26 14.52 33.26
CA TYR A 643 15.55 14.12 32.71
C TYR A 643 15.39 12.79 31.97
N MET A 644 16.40 12.41 31.20
CA MET A 644 16.54 11.08 30.62
C MET A 644 17.70 10.35 31.31
N LYS A 645 17.45 9.21 31.95
CA LYS A 645 18.46 8.52 32.76
C LYS A 645 18.32 7.00 32.75
N ASN A 646 19.42 6.27 32.92
CA ASN A 646 19.42 4.80 33.01
C ASN A 646 18.77 4.16 31.77
N ILE A 647 19.26 4.52 30.58
CA ILE A 647 18.76 4.02 29.31
C ILE A 647 19.79 3.07 28.72
N THR A 648 19.33 1.90 28.28
CA THR A 648 20.21 0.88 27.68
C THR A 648 19.77 0.55 26.27
N VAL A 649 20.74 0.57 25.35
CA VAL A 649 20.60 0.08 23.98
C VAL A 649 21.62 -1.06 23.83
N LYS A 650 21.13 -2.31 23.84
CA LYS A 650 21.96 -3.51 23.94
C LYS A 650 21.71 -4.47 22.80
N ASN A 651 22.78 -5.07 22.27
CA ASN A 651 22.72 -6.05 21.17
C ASN A 651 21.92 -5.52 19.98
N VAL A 652 22.29 -4.33 19.49
CA VAL A 652 21.64 -3.71 18.33
C VAL A 652 22.53 -3.86 17.12
N THR A 653 22.00 -4.43 16.03
CA THR A 653 22.71 -4.50 14.75
C THR A 653 21.97 -3.68 13.72
N SER A 654 22.64 -2.71 13.10
CA SER A 654 22.13 -2.00 11.92
C SER A 654 22.94 -2.36 10.68
N ASN A 655 22.25 -2.94 9.71
CA ASN A 655 22.78 -3.22 8.37
C ASN A 655 22.45 -2.10 7.37
N SER A 656 21.87 -0.99 7.84
CA SER A 656 21.44 0.11 6.97
C SER A 656 22.60 0.65 6.14
N THR A 657 22.38 0.67 4.83
CA THR A 657 23.32 1.22 3.84
C THR A 657 22.90 2.62 3.38
N SER A 658 22.02 3.31 4.12
CA SER A 658 21.68 4.70 3.80
C SER A 658 22.95 5.57 3.69
N ASP A 659 22.96 6.46 2.71
CA ASP A 659 23.98 7.47 2.46
C ASP A 659 23.54 8.88 2.89
N ASN A 660 22.38 8.99 3.55
CA ASN A 660 21.85 10.19 4.18
C ASN A 660 22.85 10.81 5.18
N ILE A 661 22.79 12.13 5.34
CA ILE A 661 23.57 12.90 6.34
C ILE A 661 23.38 12.42 7.79
N TYR A 662 22.28 11.73 8.10
CA TYR A 662 21.99 11.17 9.42
C TYR A 662 22.10 9.64 9.47
N ALA A 663 22.57 8.99 8.40
CA ALA A 663 22.65 7.54 8.27
C ALA A 663 23.26 6.88 9.51
N ASN A 664 22.46 6.06 10.20
CA ASN A 664 22.85 5.35 11.42
C ASN A 664 23.28 6.23 12.61
N GLN A 665 23.00 7.53 12.57
CA GLN A 665 23.37 8.46 13.64
C GLN A 665 22.72 8.07 14.98
N ILE A 666 23.47 8.34 16.05
CA ILE A 666 23.02 8.33 17.44
C ILE A 666 23.02 9.80 17.90
N PHE A 667 21.85 10.42 17.92
CA PHE A 667 21.68 11.84 18.26
C PHE A 667 21.14 12.01 19.68
N LEU A 668 21.86 12.77 20.51
CA LEU A 668 21.53 12.98 21.92
C LEU A 668 21.50 14.48 22.25
N LYS A 669 20.33 15.04 22.56
CA LYS A 669 20.15 16.47 22.84
C LYS A 669 19.50 16.69 24.21
N GLY A 670 20.31 16.99 25.22
CA GLY A 670 19.81 17.52 26.50
C GLY A 670 19.32 18.97 26.35
N TRP A 671 18.58 19.48 27.34
CA TRP A 671 17.96 20.80 27.25
C TRP A 671 18.77 21.90 27.94
N ASN A 672 19.08 21.71 29.22
CA ASN A 672 19.87 22.61 30.05
C ASN A 672 20.46 21.86 31.26
N ALA A 673 21.13 22.56 32.18
CA ALA A 673 21.80 21.96 33.34
C ALA A 673 20.86 21.18 34.29
N ASP A 674 19.56 21.51 34.30
CA ASP A 674 18.56 20.86 35.16
C ASP A 674 17.75 19.76 34.44
N LYS A 675 17.88 19.68 33.11
CA LYS A 675 17.17 18.74 32.23
C LYS A 675 18.14 18.09 31.26
N THR A 676 18.81 17.07 31.78
CA THR A 676 19.97 16.41 31.17
C THR A 676 19.63 15.01 30.64
N ILE A 677 20.56 14.47 29.85
CA ILE A 677 20.59 13.06 29.46
C ILE A 677 21.84 12.45 30.11
N SER A 678 21.68 11.41 30.94
CA SER A 678 22.80 10.81 31.69
C SER A 678 22.65 9.29 31.86
N ASN A 679 23.76 8.61 32.16
CA ASN A 679 23.82 7.16 32.36
C ASN A 679 23.17 6.38 31.20
N ILE A 680 23.72 6.55 30.00
CA ILE A 680 23.29 5.88 28.77
C ILE A 680 24.30 4.79 28.44
N THR A 681 23.82 3.56 28.23
CA THR A 681 24.68 2.43 27.88
C THR A 681 24.37 1.94 26.47
N PHE A 682 25.38 1.93 25.60
CA PHE A 682 25.35 1.29 24.30
C PHE A 682 26.18 0.01 24.37
N ASP A 683 25.56 -1.12 24.72
CA ASP A 683 26.28 -2.40 24.85
C ASP A 683 26.13 -3.24 23.58
N ASN A 684 27.26 -3.58 22.94
CA ASN A 684 27.27 -4.43 21.74
C ASN A 684 26.37 -3.88 20.61
N VAL A 685 26.54 -2.60 20.27
CA VAL A 685 25.94 -1.99 19.08
C VAL A 685 26.87 -2.19 17.88
N ILE A 686 26.36 -2.76 16.80
CA ILE A 686 27.09 -3.06 15.57
C ILE A 686 26.43 -2.31 14.42
N ILE A 687 27.19 -1.47 13.72
CA ILE A 687 26.70 -0.65 12.61
C ILE A 687 27.54 -1.00 11.38
N LYS A 688 26.90 -1.51 10.33
CA LYS A 688 27.55 -1.94 9.08
C LYS A 688 28.71 -2.93 9.33
N GLY A 689 28.51 -3.85 10.26
CA GLY A 689 29.50 -4.86 10.66
C GLY A 689 30.57 -4.39 11.65
N GLU A 690 30.63 -3.09 11.95
CA GLU A 690 31.63 -2.51 12.87
C GLU A 690 31.02 -2.26 14.25
N LYS A 691 31.73 -2.65 15.30
CA LYS A 691 31.29 -2.40 16.68
C LYS A 691 31.42 -0.90 17.00
N LEU A 692 30.38 -0.31 17.58
CA LEU A 692 30.37 1.07 18.04
C LEU A 692 31.48 1.26 19.10
N THR A 693 32.15 2.42 19.06
CA THR A 693 33.17 2.80 20.04
C THR A 693 32.86 4.19 20.59
N ALA A 694 33.38 4.49 21.78
CA ALA A 694 33.14 5.77 22.46
C ALA A 694 33.58 7.01 21.64
N GLY A 695 34.54 6.86 20.72
CA GLY A 695 35.02 7.93 19.84
C GLY A 695 34.34 7.97 18.46
N SER A 696 33.29 7.18 18.25
CA SER A 696 32.60 7.09 16.96
C SER A 696 31.99 8.44 16.55
N PRO A 697 32.18 8.91 15.30
CA PRO A 697 31.56 10.14 14.81
C PRO A 697 30.04 10.02 14.66
N LEU A 698 29.48 8.80 14.75
CA LEU A 698 28.03 8.57 14.71
C LEU A 698 27.33 9.07 15.99
N ILE A 699 28.06 9.22 17.10
CA ILE A 699 27.53 9.74 18.36
C ILE A 699 27.63 11.26 18.34
N VAL A 700 26.50 11.92 18.15
CA VAL A 700 26.38 13.39 18.14
C VAL A 700 25.63 13.83 19.38
N LYS A 701 26.25 14.68 20.20
CA LYS A 701 25.67 15.14 21.46
C LYS A 701 26.01 16.59 21.81
N ASN A 702 25.17 17.22 22.63
CA ASN A 702 25.47 18.54 23.22
C ASN A 702 26.09 18.44 24.64
N GLU A 703 26.33 19.59 25.26
CA GLU A 703 26.98 19.73 26.58
C GLU A 703 26.15 19.23 27.76
N TYR A 704 24.83 19.04 27.58
CA TYR A 704 23.91 18.55 28.61
C TYR A 704 23.76 17.01 28.60
N VAL A 705 24.66 16.31 27.91
CA VAL A 705 24.73 14.85 27.84
C VAL A 705 26.02 14.33 28.46
N SER A 706 25.90 13.51 29.51
CA SER A 706 27.01 12.95 30.29
C SER A 706 26.89 11.43 30.50
N GLU A 707 27.93 10.80 31.05
CA GLU A 707 27.89 9.40 31.50
C GLU A 707 27.43 8.40 30.42
N ILE A 708 28.00 8.50 29.21
CA ILE A 708 27.79 7.54 28.14
C ILE A 708 28.82 6.42 28.26
N THR A 709 28.35 5.18 28.31
CA THR A 709 29.17 3.96 28.23
C THR A 709 28.94 3.29 26.88
N VAL A 710 30.02 2.90 26.19
CA VAL A 710 30.02 2.19 24.89
C VAL A 710 30.95 0.99 24.97
#